data_AF-T1J950-F1
#
_entry.id   AF-T1J950-F1
#
_cell.length_a   1.000
_cell.length_b   1.000
_cell.length_c   1.000
_cell.angle_alpha   90.00
_cell.angle_beta   90.00
_cell.angle_gamma   90.00
#
_symmetry.space_group_name_H-M   'P 1'
#
loop_
_entity.id
_entity.type
_entity.pdbx_description
1 polymer ?
#
loop_
_entity_poly.entity_id
_entity_poly.type
_entity_poly.pdbx_seq_one_letter_code
_entity_poly.pdbx_strand_id
1 'polypeptide(L)'
;MLSSLNNPSWKKCSVCPQTVIFKTPIEFTRHLREYHCTREGGSFICTYGLNNVCSTLPGFGVSDEDYGNHLIKHHGQDQRLEMNVEVRTLSSNPPNVVCDQGKWTVYCSTQNLPAVLNDPSRGKQKDFFTKTWGDSFTEKTKVVKSPYIPEINRSHFENYLKKTTKRYKKHIRQTNVLVSDASNFSIKPSRQLAQKAQAELQNIPKIYLQPTFTLENQETFNTVFPLTQLHNSQVANKSGNKDRNSSKLLQEKLTHYLDIVEMHIAHQISQKSAAFFSAMTSHDILMEQLSETILGVKKLRYKVHQIENILVKGSLQIIGLKRVRQNYATVYNKLKLIATVHQTQPTIQILLSASDFVGALDLISTTQEVLAQELAGIHGFRHLGSQLAELEKVINTMIQAEFVRYATADLNRPLTEMKPVMEEERLVSIVFGMMHQRQYNFVELYKDEVFATIDAILKQTVIEHVSKVDDTEHESVGNFRDLIRPLGFPEWKDLLEESFQNVLKLLTRIKAIHGVMIDVVNIAGGKAHSSISPLAAKSDTPEATNINVVIDEEAGVSIPDDEHQRVFNNLKDLLTTVCDYAHERCTRFVIVKAKDGFLEKLNVNEFFELSKCVEKFVSDCESVCGKRSASLLLAFQNQSNRFVNRFHEDRKTKLSLILDNERWKQADVPSEFQELVDHIAETGELAMPKKASDTDLCEAKHPKEYLFINGEKYAVVGTVLLLLKMVIEYCYCISNVPSFTPDLLTRLVDLLKLFNSRTCQLVLGAGALQLIGLKSITTRNLALASRCLQLMLRYIPLVKAHFKAKLSLRSVHLVKHFDQLSKDYSDHVEEIVAKLISIVDSITELELTKWEVKPPVPSLAFRNICKQMAKFHEALLELLPEDQIRELIKKITFSFQIILGKQLQKRNVINDGGPQHALITSELAFYTRNLKDLKCVKLEIDFTTSIWNGT
;
A
#
# COMPACT_ATOMS: atom_id res chain seq x y z
N MET A 1 65.57 15.07 74.93
CA MET A 1 66.22 13.81 74.53
C MET A 1 65.34 12.69 75.06
N LEU A 2 64.75 11.77 74.31
CA LEU A 2 65.12 11.14 73.04
C LEU A 2 63.97 11.20 72.02
N SER A 3 64.36 11.60 70.81
CA SER A 3 63.61 11.60 69.58
C SER A 3 63.88 10.31 68.80
N SER A 4 62.86 9.47 68.58
CA SER A 4 62.80 8.54 67.44
C SER A 4 61.37 8.05 67.19
N LEU A 5 60.62 8.85 66.44
CA LEU A 5 59.64 8.45 65.42
C LEU A 5 58.80 7.19 65.74
N ASN A 6 57.64 7.35 66.37
CA ASN A 6 56.36 7.36 65.63
C ASN A 6 56.54 7.73 64.16
N ASN A 7 56.82 6.74 63.32
CA ASN A 7 56.50 6.89 61.91
C ASN A 7 55.06 6.38 61.73
N PRO A 8 54.13 7.22 61.23
CA PRO A 8 52.79 6.76 60.98
C PRO A 8 52.81 5.58 60.02
N SER A 9 52.02 4.54 60.31
CA SER A 9 51.95 3.27 59.58
C SER A 9 51.68 3.42 58.08
N TRP A 10 51.12 4.56 57.63
CA TRP A 10 50.85 4.86 56.23
C TRP A 10 52.07 5.30 55.40
N LYS A 11 53.23 5.61 55.99
CA LYS A 11 54.39 6.12 55.21
C LYS A 11 55.10 5.08 54.35
N LYS A 12 54.94 3.79 54.64
CA LYS A 12 55.50 2.67 53.87
C LYS A 12 54.51 1.52 53.85
N CYS A 13 54.39 0.84 52.72
CA CYS A 13 53.60 -0.39 52.63
C CYS A 13 54.34 -1.53 53.30
N SER A 14 53.68 -2.26 54.21
CA SER A 14 54.29 -3.39 54.93
C SER A 14 54.18 -4.73 54.19
N VAL A 15 53.49 -4.78 53.04
CA VAL A 15 53.20 -6.03 52.31
C VAL A 15 53.89 -6.07 50.94
N CYS A 16 54.15 -4.94 50.29
CA CYS A 16 54.89 -4.90 49.01
C CYS A 16 56.42 -5.06 49.21
N PRO A 17 57.11 -5.85 48.36
CA PRO A 17 58.56 -6.04 48.45
C PRO A 17 59.40 -4.83 47.97
N GLN A 18 58.81 -3.88 47.23
CA GLN A 18 59.47 -2.61 46.85
C GLN A 18 59.10 -1.51 47.86
N THR A 19 60.10 -0.90 48.49
CA THR A 19 59.92 0.09 49.56
C THR A 19 59.59 1.48 49.02
N VAL A 20 58.34 1.69 48.59
CA VAL A 20 57.82 3.02 48.22
C VAL A 20 57.53 3.83 49.49
N ILE A 21 58.03 5.07 49.56
CA ILE A 21 57.81 6.01 50.68
C ILE A 21 56.72 7.00 50.28
N PHE A 22 55.61 7.00 51.01
CA PHE A 22 54.46 7.88 50.74
C PHE A 22 54.56 9.18 51.54
N LYS A 23 54.29 10.32 50.90
CA LYS A 23 54.38 11.64 51.53
C LYS A 23 53.07 12.03 52.22
N THR A 24 51.94 11.51 51.75
CA THR A 24 50.61 11.78 52.34
C THR A 24 49.80 10.49 52.60
N PRO A 25 48.88 10.49 53.58
CA PRO A 25 47.97 9.36 53.81
C PRO A 25 47.10 9.03 52.58
N ILE A 26 46.77 10.04 51.77
CA ILE A 26 45.97 9.87 50.55
C ILE A 26 46.76 9.08 49.49
N GLU A 27 48.04 9.38 49.32
CA GLU A 27 48.93 8.62 48.43
C GLU A 27 49.03 7.15 48.85
N PHE A 28 49.08 6.89 50.16
CA PHE A 28 49.06 5.53 50.70
C PHE A 28 47.72 4.82 50.45
N THR A 29 46.57 5.48 50.68
CA THR A 29 45.25 4.88 50.37
C THR A 29 45.07 4.61 48.88
N ARG A 30 45.64 5.44 47.99
CA ARG A 30 45.67 5.19 46.55
C ARG A 30 46.52 3.97 46.21
N HIS A 31 47.70 3.85 46.81
CA HIS A 31 48.55 2.67 46.64
C HIS A 31 47.85 1.38 47.10
N LEU A 32 47.12 1.40 48.22
CA LEU A 32 46.33 0.25 48.68
C LEU A 32 45.21 -0.11 47.70
N ARG A 33 44.56 0.89 47.09
CA ARG A 33 43.53 0.68 46.08
C ARG A 33 44.09 0.10 44.77
N GLU A 34 45.31 0.45 44.38
CA GLU A 34 45.91 0.00 43.12
C GLU A 34 46.59 -1.37 43.24
N TYR A 35 47.21 -1.69 44.39
CA TYR A 35 48.05 -2.90 44.55
C TYR A 35 47.54 -3.92 45.56
N HIS A 36 46.63 -3.53 46.47
CA HIS A 36 46.05 -4.39 47.51
C HIS A 36 44.51 -4.42 47.47
N CYS A 37 43.97 -4.29 46.26
CA CYS A 37 42.56 -4.44 45.98
C CYS A 37 42.34 -5.44 44.85
N THR A 38 41.41 -6.37 45.05
CA THR A 38 40.91 -7.27 44.00
C THR A 38 39.44 -6.97 43.74
N ARG A 39 39.06 -6.95 42.45
CA ARG A 39 37.69 -6.68 42.02
C ARG A 39 37.06 -7.97 41.50
N GLU A 40 36.09 -8.50 42.23
CA GLU A 40 35.30 -9.65 41.82
C GLU A 40 33.82 -9.24 41.73
N GLY A 41 33.19 -9.49 40.58
CA GLY A 41 31.76 -9.24 40.38
C GLY A 41 31.29 -7.80 40.60
N GLY A 42 32.18 -6.81 40.48
CA GLY A 42 31.86 -5.38 40.70
C GLY A 42 32.04 -4.91 42.15
N SER A 43 32.44 -5.78 43.07
CA SER A 43 32.76 -5.45 44.47
C SER A 43 34.27 -5.37 44.71
N PHE A 44 34.70 -4.47 45.59
CA PHE A 44 36.10 -4.22 45.91
C PHE A 44 36.48 -4.90 47.22
N ILE A 45 37.50 -5.76 47.19
CA ILE A 45 37.98 -6.54 48.34
C ILE A 45 39.33 -6.01 48.78
N CYS A 46 39.52 -5.79 50.09
CA CYS A 46 40.79 -5.34 50.66
C CYS A 46 41.69 -6.54 50.95
N THR A 47 42.84 -6.63 50.26
CA THR A 47 43.86 -7.69 50.48
C THR A 47 45.05 -7.21 51.30
N TYR A 48 44.96 -6.02 51.90
CA TYR A 48 46.04 -5.44 52.71
C TYR A 48 46.08 -6.05 54.12
N GLY A 49 46.90 -7.08 54.31
CA GLY A 49 47.15 -7.76 55.59
C GLY A 49 47.99 -9.03 55.44
N LEU A 50 48.32 -9.69 56.56
CA LEU A 50 49.06 -10.97 56.54
C LEU A 50 48.25 -12.02 55.75
N ASN A 51 48.90 -12.72 54.83
CA ASN A 51 48.29 -13.71 53.90
C ASN A 51 47.23 -13.15 52.92
N ASN A 52 47.35 -11.89 52.49
CA ASN A 52 46.42 -11.21 51.56
C ASN A 52 44.98 -11.04 52.08
N VAL A 53 44.79 -11.05 53.40
CA VAL A 53 43.48 -10.87 54.05
C VAL A 53 43.52 -9.66 54.97
N CYS A 54 42.64 -8.69 54.74
CA CYS A 54 42.49 -7.52 55.61
C CYS A 54 41.89 -7.93 56.97
N SER A 55 42.51 -7.49 58.06
CA SER A 55 42.08 -7.80 59.44
C SER A 55 40.73 -7.20 59.84
N THR A 56 40.28 -6.16 59.14
CA THR A 56 39.00 -5.47 59.41
C THR A 56 37.91 -5.81 58.40
N LEU A 57 38.27 -6.31 57.21
CA LEU A 57 37.35 -6.86 56.21
C LEU A 57 37.91 -8.16 55.61
N PRO A 58 37.79 -9.30 56.30
CA PRO A 58 38.31 -10.57 55.80
C PRO A 58 37.39 -11.13 54.71
N GLY A 59 37.73 -10.89 53.44
CA GLY A 59 37.11 -11.54 52.28
C GLY A 59 35.73 -11.03 51.86
N PHE A 60 35.24 -9.89 52.40
CA PHE A 60 33.97 -9.30 52.00
C PHE A 60 34.18 -8.17 50.98
N GLY A 61 33.50 -8.27 49.84
CA GLY A 61 33.48 -7.24 48.80
C GLY A 61 32.54 -6.10 49.14
N VAL A 62 33.04 -4.86 49.07
CA VAL A 62 32.30 -3.64 49.38
C VAL A 62 32.15 -2.74 48.14
N SER A 63 31.26 -1.75 48.21
CA SER A 63 31.12 -0.73 47.16
C SER A 63 32.38 0.16 47.07
N ASP A 64 32.63 0.81 45.94
CA ASP A 64 33.84 1.63 45.73
C ASP A 64 33.97 2.79 46.73
N GLU A 65 32.84 3.42 47.08
CA GLU A 65 32.79 4.55 48.00
C GLU A 65 32.99 4.10 49.45
N ASP A 66 32.40 2.95 49.83
CA ASP A 66 32.61 2.34 51.14
C ASP A 66 34.03 1.79 51.30
N TYR A 67 34.63 1.27 50.22
CA TYR A 67 36.02 0.83 50.18
C TYR A 67 36.97 2.01 50.47
N GLY A 68 36.73 3.17 49.85
CA GLY A 68 37.49 4.41 50.11
C GLY A 68 37.40 4.85 51.57
N ASN A 69 36.20 4.83 52.16
CA ASN A 69 35.99 5.20 53.56
C ASN A 69 36.66 4.23 54.54
N HIS A 70 36.64 2.92 54.24
CA HIS A 70 37.32 1.90 55.01
C HIS A 70 38.85 2.14 55.06
N LEU A 71 39.47 2.42 53.92
CA LEU A 71 40.92 2.68 53.84
C LEU A 71 41.32 3.90 54.69
N ILE A 72 40.54 4.98 54.64
CA ILE A 72 40.82 6.21 55.39
C ILE A 72 40.66 5.97 56.90
N LYS A 73 39.60 5.27 57.31
CA LYS A 73 39.20 5.14 58.72
C LYS A 73 40.00 4.09 59.50
N HIS A 74 40.37 2.98 58.85
CA HIS A 74 40.99 1.83 59.53
C HIS A 74 42.47 1.63 59.21
N HIS A 75 42.93 2.11 58.06
CA HIS A 75 44.34 2.04 57.66
C HIS A 75 45.00 3.43 57.57
N GLY A 76 44.20 4.51 57.53
CA GLY A 76 44.68 5.89 57.43
C GLY A 76 44.77 6.68 58.76
N GLN A 77 44.13 6.22 59.86
CA GLN A 77 44.10 6.95 61.14
C GLN A 77 44.33 6.05 62.37
N ASP A 78 45.15 6.56 63.32
CA ASP A 78 45.58 5.90 64.56
C ASP A 78 44.41 5.58 65.53
N GLN A 79 44.45 4.42 66.18
CA GLN A 79 43.40 3.93 67.09
C GLN A 79 43.90 3.75 68.54
N ARG A 80 43.02 4.15 69.50
CA ARG A 80 42.86 3.75 70.93
C ARG A 80 43.46 4.65 72.03
N LEU A 81 42.62 4.99 73.03
CA LEU A 81 42.76 4.59 74.45
C LEU A 81 41.49 4.89 75.27
N GLU A 82 41.23 4.05 76.29
CA GLU A 82 40.00 3.80 77.06
C GLU A 82 39.94 4.44 78.47
N MET A 83 38.71 4.52 79.02
CA MET A 83 38.24 4.25 80.42
C MET A 83 38.42 5.22 81.62
N ASN A 84 37.24 5.58 82.19
CA ASN A 84 36.80 5.70 83.62
C ASN A 84 37.40 6.79 84.56
N VAL A 85 36.75 7.34 85.62
CA VAL A 85 35.38 7.39 86.20
C VAL A 85 35.33 8.59 87.19
N GLU A 86 34.17 9.28 87.25
CA GLU A 86 33.57 10.18 88.29
C GLU A 86 34.32 11.39 88.91
N VAL A 87 33.74 12.60 88.79
CA VAL A 87 33.09 13.40 89.89
C VAL A 87 32.27 14.55 89.30
N ARG A 88 31.04 14.74 89.82
CA ARG A 88 30.07 15.79 89.48
C ARG A 88 30.45 17.16 90.07
N THR A 89 30.25 18.24 89.32
CA THR A 89 29.42 19.39 89.76
C THR A 89 29.14 20.39 88.61
N LEU A 90 27.83 20.58 88.36
CA LEU A 90 27.14 21.80 87.91
C LEU A 90 27.71 22.60 86.71
N SER A 91 27.21 22.30 85.50
CA SER A 91 26.67 23.29 84.55
C SER A 91 26.24 22.64 83.23
N SER A 92 25.03 22.97 82.78
CA SER A 92 24.60 23.08 81.37
C SER A 92 24.75 21.89 80.39
N ASN A 93 23.59 21.38 79.98
CA ASN A 93 23.25 20.66 78.73
C ASN A 93 23.68 19.18 78.60
N PRO A 94 22.77 18.26 78.19
CA PRO A 94 23.15 16.91 77.77
C PRO A 94 23.92 16.95 76.43
N PRO A 95 24.81 15.97 76.17
CA PRO A 95 25.64 15.96 74.97
C PRO A 95 24.81 15.61 73.73
N ASN A 96 24.71 16.56 72.81
CA ASN A 96 24.30 16.31 71.43
C ASN A 96 25.39 15.46 70.75
N VAL A 97 25.11 14.20 70.44
CA VAL A 97 25.98 13.35 69.59
C VAL A 97 25.58 13.55 68.14
N VAL A 98 25.77 14.75 67.57
CA VAL A 98 25.88 15.00 66.12
C VAL A 98 26.54 16.37 65.96
N CYS A 99 27.65 16.47 65.22
CA CYS A 99 28.14 17.76 64.74
C CYS A 99 27.08 18.36 63.79
N ASP A 100 26.59 19.57 64.11
CA ASP A 100 25.64 20.35 63.31
C ASP A 100 26.09 20.47 61.85
N GLN A 101 25.54 19.65 60.96
CA GLN A 101 25.49 19.90 59.52
C GLN A 101 24.03 19.84 59.05
N GLY A 102 23.26 20.84 59.45
CA GLY A 102 21.90 21.11 58.95
C GLY A 102 20.88 21.28 60.07
N LYS A 103 20.36 22.50 60.26
CA LYS A 103 19.25 22.77 61.18
C LYS A 103 18.03 21.92 60.79
N TRP A 104 17.75 20.90 61.58
CA TRP A 104 16.50 20.16 61.51
C TRP A 104 15.32 21.13 61.73
N THR A 105 14.33 21.12 60.83
CA THR A 105 13.10 21.89 60.98
C THR A 105 11.89 20.96 60.92
N VAL A 106 10.77 21.36 61.53
CA VAL A 106 9.51 20.58 61.57
C VAL A 106 9.05 20.14 60.17
N TYR A 107 9.44 20.87 59.12
CA TYR A 107 9.09 20.57 57.73
C TYR A 107 9.91 19.43 57.10
N CYS A 108 10.92 18.88 57.79
CA CYS A 108 11.71 17.72 57.36
C CYS A 108 11.10 16.37 57.80
N SER A 109 9.96 16.36 58.48
CA SER A 109 9.40 15.18 59.18
C SER A 109 8.42 14.34 58.34
N THR A 110 8.80 13.94 57.12
CA THR A 110 8.01 12.98 56.31
C THR A 110 8.58 11.56 56.39
N GLN A 111 9.00 11.10 57.57
CA GLN A 111 9.64 9.79 57.77
C GLN A 111 8.82 8.89 58.71
N ASN A 112 9.00 7.57 58.56
CA ASN A 112 8.49 6.51 59.45
C ASN A 112 9.10 6.70 60.87
N LEU A 113 8.27 6.60 61.93
CA LEU A 113 8.63 6.89 63.33
C LEU A 113 9.87 6.10 63.81
N PRO A 114 9.99 4.78 63.57
CA PRO A 114 11.21 4.03 63.77
C PRO A 114 12.49 4.59 63.13
N ALA A 115 12.42 5.16 61.92
CA ALA A 115 13.59 5.74 61.24
C ALA A 115 14.04 7.06 61.90
N VAL A 116 13.08 7.89 62.33
CA VAL A 116 13.31 9.14 63.07
C VAL A 116 13.88 8.87 64.47
N LEU A 117 13.44 7.79 65.11
CA LEU A 117 13.91 7.37 66.42
C LEU A 117 15.34 6.80 66.38
N ASN A 118 15.77 6.26 65.24
CA ASN A 118 17.10 5.67 65.09
C ASN A 118 18.16 6.69 64.59
N ASP A 119 17.84 7.60 63.66
CA ASP A 119 18.75 8.71 63.28
C ASP A 119 18.01 9.85 62.53
N PRO A 120 17.75 11.00 63.17
CA PRO A 120 16.98 12.10 62.57
C PRO A 120 17.76 12.92 61.52
N SER A 121 19.04 12.65 61.29
CA SER A 121 19.90 13.38 60.34
C SER A 121 20.10 12.67 58.99
N ARG A 122 19.77 11.38 58.90
CA ARG A 122 19.87 10.60 57.65
C ARG A 122 18.67 10.87 56.72
N GLY A 123 18.96 11.35 55.51
CA GLY A 123 17.98 11.56 54.44
C GLY A 123 17.36 10.25 53.91
N LYS A 124 16.21 10.37 53.24
CA LYS A 124 15.30 9.27 52.80
C LYS A 124 16.04 7.99 52.32
N GLN A 125 15.83 6.87 53.01
CA GLN A 125 16.17 5.54 52.47
C GLN A 125 15.01 4.98 51.64
N LYS A 126 15.32 4.24 50.56
CA LYS A 126 14.33 3.55 49.73
C LYS A 126 13.75 2.36 50.52
N ASP A 127 12.59 2.55 51.12
CA ASP A 127 11.89 1.52 51.87
C ASP A 127 11.35 0.39 50.96
N PHE A 128 11.05 -0.75 51.59
CA PHE A 128 10.42 -1.94 51.00
C PHE A 128 9.19 -1.61 50.11
N PHE A 129 8.38 -0.63 50.51
CA PHE A 129 7.19 -0.20 49.78
C PHE A 129 7.51 0.53 48.46
N THR A 130 8.56 1.35 48.42
CA THR A 130 9.06 1.95 47.16
C THR A 130 9.63 0.91 46.19
N LYS A 131 10.07 -0.25 46.72
CA LYS A 131 10.57 -1.38 45.91
C LYS A 131 9.45 -2.18 45.22
N THR A 132 8.26 -2.23 45.82
CA THR A 132 7.10 -2.97 45.27
C THR A 132 6.10 -2.08 44.52
N TRP A 133 5.97 -0.80 44.88
CA TRP A 133 4.92 0.09 44.35
C TRP A 133 5.48 1.30 43.58
N GLY A 134 6.80 1.34 43.38
CA GLY A 134 7.49 2.38 42.61
C GLY A 134 7.72 3.70 43.36
N ASP A 135 8.62 4.53 42.83
CA ASP A 135 9.02 5.83 43.39
C ASP A 135 7.89 6.88 43.40
N SER A 136 6.75 6.59 42.74
CA SER A 136 5.53 7.41 42.73
C SER A 136 4.66 7.24 43.97
N PHE A 137 4.87 6.21 44.79
CA PHE A 137 4.07 5.94 45.98
C PHE A 137 4.32 6.93 47.14
N THR A 138 5.47 7.62 47.15
CA THR A 138 5.79 8.62 48.19
C THR A 138 5.66 10.04 47.67
N GLU A 139 4.81 10.86 48.33
CA GLU A 139 4.60 12.27 47.96
C GLU A 139 5.90 13.09 48.06
N LYS A 140 6.24 13.80 46.97
CA LYS A 140 7.43 14.67 46.85
C LYS A 140 7.13 16.14 47.19
N THR A 141 5.93 16.46 47.67
CA THR A 141 5.48 17.83 47.88
C THR A 141 6.02 18.43 49.18
N LYS A 142 6.87 19.46 49.11
CA LYS A 142 7.32 20.23 50.29
C LYS A 142 6.18 21.11 50.81
N VAL A 143 5.83 20.99 52.09
CA VAL A 143 4.82 21.83 52.75
C VAL A 143 5.40 23.23 52.98
N VAL A 144 4.68 24.28 52.55
CA VAL A 144 5.09 25.69 52.69
C VAL A 144 4.79 26.19 54.13
N LYS A 145 5.62 27.11 54.65
CA LYS A 145 5.44 27.70 55.99
C LYS A 145 4.12 28.45 56.13
N SER A 146 3.45 28.29 57.28
CA SER A 146 2.16 28.95 57.58
C SER A 146 2.33 30.46 57.79
N PRO A 147 1.58 31.32 57.08
CA PRO A 147 1.68 32.78 57.21
C PRO A 147 1.03 33.35 58.48
N TYR A 148 0.35 32.52 59.29
CA TYR A 148 -0.49 32.98 60.40
C TYR A 148 0.14 32.89 61.79
N ILE A 149 1.38 32.43 61.92
CA ILE A 149 2.06 32.29 63.23
C ILE A 149 3.28 33.22 63.28
N PRO A 150 3.31 34.23 64.19
CA PRO A 150 4.46 35.13 64.33
C PRO A 150 5.64 34.47 65.08
N GLU A 151 6.87 34.80 64.68
CA GLU A 151 8.09 34.27 65.30
C GLU A 151 8.36 34.93 66.68
N ILE A 152 8.43 34.11 67.74
CA ILE A 152 8.60 34.59 69.12
C ILE A 152 10.10 34.76 69.43
N ASN A 153 10.53 36.00 69.73
CA ASN A 153 11.91 36.34 70.09
C ASN A 153 12.09 36.62 71.59
N ARG A 154 13.35 36.54 72.07
CA ARG A 154 13.74 36.75 73.48
C ARG A 154 13.32 38.11 74.05
N SER A 155 13.15 39.12 73.20
CA SER A 155 12.65 40.45 73.54
C SER A 155 11.27 40.43 74.19
N HIS A 156 10.40 39.49 73.83
CA HIS A 156 9.05 39.37 74.39
C HIS A 156 9.05 38.99 75.89
N PHE A 157 10.15 38.45 76.41
CA PHE A 157 10.25 37.98 77.80
C PHE A 157 10.96 38.96 78.76
N GLU A 158 11.54 40.05 78.26
CA GLU A 158 12.29 41.01 79.10
C GLU A 158 11.42 41.68 80.17
N ASN A 159 10.18 41.99 79.83
CA ASN A 159 9.27 42.72 80.73
C ASN A 159 8.83 41.86 81.92
N TYR A 160 8.68 40.55 81.69
CA TYR A 160 8.42 39.56 82.73
C TYR A 160 9.62 39.44 83.67
N LEU A 161 10.83 39.31 83.12
CA LEU A 161 12.07 39.21 83.90
C LEU A 161 12.30 40.46 84.77
N LYS A 162 12.09 41.67 84.23
CA LYS A 162 12.22 42.93 85.00
C LYS A 162 11.27 43.01 86.20
N LYS A 163 10.04 42.49 86.09
CA LYS A 163 9.04 42.52 87.18
C LYS A 163 9.38 41.53 88.30
N THR A 164 9.82 40.32 87.98
CA THR A 164 10.13 39.28 88.97
C THR A 164 11.43 39.55 89.73
N THR A 165 12.45 40.16 89.09
CA THR A 165 13.71 40.49 89.76
C THR A 165 13.53 41.48 90.93
N LYS A 166 12.62 42.46 90.81
CA LYS A 166 12.34 43.43 91.89
C LYS A 166 11.71 42.77 93.12
N ARG A 167 10.76 41.83 92.92
CA ARG A 167 10.11 41.10 94.03
C ARG A 167 11.09 40.19 94.75
N TYR A 168 11.95 39.49 94.01
CA TYR A 168 13.00 38.63 94.57
C TYR A 168 13.98 39.41 95.45
N LYS A 169 14.43 40.60 95.01
CA LYS A 169 15.31 41.48 95.80
C LYS A 169 14.66 42.01 97.09
N LYS A 170 13.33 42.23 97.10
CA LYS A 170 12.58 42.69 98.29
C LYS A 170 12.43 41.58 99.34
N HIS A 171 12.18 40.34 98.90
CA HIS A 171 12.06 39.18 99.78
C HIS A 171 13.34 38.95 100.61
N ILE A 172 14.51 38.97 99.96
CA ILE A 172 15.81 38.78 100.64
C ILE A 172 16.07 39.84 101.72
N ARG A 173 15.60 41.09 101.51
CA ARG A 173 15.78 42.17 102.49
C ARG A 173 14.90 42.00 103.75
N GLN A 174 13.72 41.38 103.63
CA GLN A 174 12.79 41.21 104.74
C GLN A 174 13.14 40.00 105.62
N THR A 175 13.78 38.97 105.06
CA THR A 175 14.22 37.79 105.82
C THR A 175 15.34 38.12 106.82
N ASN A 176 16.17 39.13 106.53
CA ASN A 176 17.29 39.51 107.41
C ASN A 176 16.88 40.37 108.63
N VAL A 177 15.68 40.96 108.65
CA VAL A 177 15.20 41.84 109.75
C VAL A 177 14.49 41.06 110.86
N LEU A 178 13.96 39.87 110.59
CA LEU A 178 13.19 39.07 111.55
C LEU A 178 14.03 38.31 112.59
N VAL A 179 15.36 38.40 112.56
CA VAL A 179 16.27 37.65 113.45
C VAL A 179 16.72 38.48 114.68
N SER A 180 16.52 39.81 114.71
CA SER A 180 17.02 40.68 115.81
C SER A 180 16.02 40.97 116.95
N ASP A 181 14.70 40.85 116.74
CA ASP A 181 13.70 41.45 117.64
C ASP A 181 13.04 40.46 118.62
N ALA A 182 13.57 39.25 118.78
CA ALA A 182 12.93 38.16 119.54
C ALA A 182 13.17 38.17 121.07
N SER A 183 13.85 39.17 121.66
CA SER A 183 14.31 39.11 123.07
C SER A 183 13.57 40.00 124.08
N ASN A 184 12.56 40.80 123.72
CA ASN A 184 11.90 41.71 124.69
C ASN A 184 10.39 41.92 124.44
N PHE A 185 9.55 40.93 124.74
CA PHE A 185 8.11 41.17 124.93
C PHE A 185 7.56 40.36 126.12
N SER A 186 7.78 40.87 127.33
CA SER A 186 7.04 40.46 128.53
C SER A 186 5.91 41.47 128.77
N ILE A 187 4.68 41.11 128.39
CA ILE A 187 3.48 41.83 128.81
C ILE A 187 2.95 41.13 130.05
N LYS A 188 3.07 41.78 131.21
CA LYS A 188 2.47 41.37 132.49
C LYS A 188 0.99 41.77 132.52
N PRO A 189 0.05 40.85 132.80
CA PRO A 189 -1.17 41.20 133.52
C PRO A 189 -1.01 40.89 135.02
N SER A 190 -1.61 41.74 135.84
CA SER A 190 -1.46 41.84 137.30
C SER A 190 -1.55 40.51 138.06
N ARG A 191 -0.42 40.08 138.66
CA ARG A 191 -0.30 38.87 139.53
C ARG A 191 -1.30 38.86 140.70
N GLN A 192 -1.81 40.02 141.12
CA GLN A 192 -2.68 40.12 142.30
C GLN A 192 -4.11 39.60 142.06
N LEU A 193 -4.63 39.63 140.83
CA LEU A 193 -5.98 39.13 140.52
C LEU A 193 -5.98 37.65 140.10
N ALA A 194 -4.94 37.21 139.38
CA ALA A 194 -4.77 35.80 139.04
C ALA A 194 -4.53 34.92 140.28
N GLN A 195 -3.78 35.42 141.29
CA GLN A 195 -3.61 34.70 142.56
C GLN A 195 -4.92 34.61 143.37
N LYS A 196 -5.78 35.65 143.32
CA LYS A 196 -7.07 35.64 144.01
C LYS A 196 -8.06 34.66 143.37
N ALA A 197 -8.15 34.66 142.04
CA ALA A 197 -8.96 33.71 141.30
C ALA A 197 -8.49 32.25 141.47
N GLN A 198 -7.18 32.01 141.54
CA GLN A 198 -6.61 30.68 141.74
C GLN A 198 -6.75 30.18 143.20
N ALA A 199 -6.81 31.08 144.19
CA ALA A 199 -7.12 30.76 145.58
C ALA A 199 -8.62 30.47 145.80
N GLU A 200 -9.52 31.19 145.11
CA GLU A 200 -10.98 30.96 145.20
C GLU A 200 -11.40 29.63 144.56
N LEU A 201 -10.73 29.19 143.48
CA LEU A 201 -10.91 27.86 142.87
C LEU A 201 -10.46 26.69 143.77
N GLN A 202 -9.59 26.91 144.76
CA GLN A 202 -9.19 25.86 145.72
C GLN A 202 -10.24 25.59 146.81
N ASN A 203 -11.17 26.52 147.05
CA ASN A 203 -12.23 26.33 148.05
C ASN A 203 -13.27 25.28 147.60
N ILE A 204 -13.34 24.97 146.31
CA ILE A 204 -14.23 23.95 145.77
C ILE A 204 -13.61 22.55 146.03
N PRO A 205 -14.29 21.64 146.76
CA PRO A 205 -13.80 20.28 146.95
C PRO A 205 -13.51 19.61 145.60
N LYS A 206 -12.29 19.06 145.45
CA LYS A 206 -11.80 18.45 144.21
C LYS A 206 -12.70 17.33 143.66
N ILE A 207 -13.56 16.75 144.50
CA ILE A 207 -14.57 15.75 144.12
C ILE A 207 -15.50 16.29 143.02
N TYR A 208 -15.86 17.59 143.05
CA TYR A 208 -16.70 18.21 142.02
C TYR A 208 -15.99 18.48 140.70
N LEU A 209 -14.65 18.44 140.66
CA LEU A 209 -13.84 18.66 139.47
C LEU A 209 -13.40 17.33 138.81
N GLN A 210 -13.81 16.19 139.35
CA GLN A 210 -13.52 14.89 138.77
C GLN A 210 -14.51 14.56 137.64
N PRO A 211 -14.03 14.09 136.46
CA PRO A 211 -14.91 13.73 135.33
C PRO A 211 -15.90 12.60 135.60
N THR A 212 -15.70 11.81 136.66
CA THR A 212 -16.46 10.59 136.99
C THR A 212 -17.40 10.77 138.17
N PHE A 213 -17.83 12.01 138.46
CA PHE A 213 -18.76 12.29 139.55
C PHE A 213 -20.17 11.74 139.26
N THR A 214 -20.56 10.66 139.94
CA THR A 214 -21.89 10.05 139.85
C THR A 214 -22.49 9.84 141.25
N LEU A 215 -23.70 10.41 141.47
CA LEU A 215 -24.42 10.34 142.75
C LEU A 215 -25.02 8.96 143.07
N GLU A 216 -25.01 8.04 142.11
CA GLU A 216 -25.53 6.66 142.27
C GLU A 216 -24.62 5.78 143.14
N ASN A 217 -23.34 6.11 143.26
CA ASN A 217 -22.42 5.35 144.09
C ASN A 217 -22.66 5.65 145.58
N GLN A 218 -23.02 4.61 146.34
CA GLN A 218 -23.31 4.67 147.78
C GLN A 218 -22.19 5.38 148.59
N GLU A 219 -20.92 5.18 148.23
CA GLU A 219 -19.78 5.82 148.92
C GLU A 219 -19.66 7.32 148.58
N THR A 220 -19.88 7.70 147.32
CA THR A 220 -19.90 9.10 146.87
C THR A 220 -21.12 9.83 147.43
N PHE A 221 -22.26 9.16 147.53
CA PHE A 221 -23.46 9.68 148.18
C PHE A 221 -23.26 9.85 149.69
N ASN A 222 -22.68 8.88 150.39
CA ASN A 222 -22.43 8.97 151.83
C ASN A 222 -21.36 10.02 152.20
N THR A 223 -20.41 10.30 151.31
CA THR A 223 -19.43 11.38 151.50
C THR A 223 -20.02 12.77 151.23
N VAL A 224 -21.05 12.86 150.39
CA VAL A 224 -21.84 14.09 150.16
C VAL A 224 -22.96 14.24 151.22
N PHE A 225 -23.46 13.13 151.80
CA PHE A 225 -24.50 13.04 152.83
C PHE A 225 -24.19 11.96 153.91
N PRO A 226 -23.56 12.30 155.05
CA PRO A 226 -23.22 11.31 156.08
C PRO A 226 -24.45 10.85 156.89
N LEU A 227 -24.93 9.62 156.66
CA LEU A 227 -26.14 9.05 157.29
C LEU A 227 -25.87 8.36 158.67
N THR A 228 -24.64 8.39 159.18
CA THR A 228 -24.14 7.53 160.28
C THR A 228 -24.54 7.94 161.71
N GLN A 229 -25.34 9.00 161.91
CA GLN A 229 -25.84 9.37 163.25
C GLN A 229 -27.23 8.78 163.60
N LEU A 230 -27.83 7.95 162.73
CA LEU A 230 -29.27 7.65 162.79
C LEU A 230 -29.70 6.24 163.31
N HIS A 231 -28.82 5.28 163.65
CA HIS A 231 -29.29 3.88 163.86
C HIS A 231 -29.02 3.15 165.20
N ASN A 232 -28.32 3.68 166.21
CA ASN A 232 -28.16 2.96 167.49
C ASN A 232 -28.88 3.66 168.66
N SER A 233 -30.10 3.21 168.95
CA SER A 233 -30.66 2.93 170.28
C SER A 233 -32.19 2.82 170.19
N GLN A 234 -32.67 1.59 170.01
CA GLN A 234 -34.08 1.23 170.19
C GLN A 234 -34.44 1.32 171.68
N VAL A 235 -35.52 2.04 172.01
CA VAL A 235 -36.67 1.65 172.85
C VAL A 235 -37.47 2.92 173.22
N ALA A 236 -38.77 2.89 172.92
CA ALA A 236 -39.85 3.75 173.42
C ALA A 236 -39.91 5.25 173.00
N ASN A 237 -40.73 5.51 171.96
CA ASN A 237 -41.70 6.60 171.77
C ASN A 237 -41.40 8.08 172.19
N LYS A 238 -41.59 8.95 171.17
CA LYS A 238 -41.87 10.42 171.13
C LYS A 238 -40.71 11.43 171.19
N SER A 239 -40.36 11.99 170.02
CA SER A 239 -40.33 13.45 169.67
C SER A 239 -39.28 13.76 168.58
N GLY A 240 -39.72 14.12 167.36
CA GLY A 240 -38.85 14.46 166.23
C GLY A 240 -38.75 15.98 165.98
N ASN A 241 -37.53 16.53 165.91
CA ASN A 241 -37.27 17.86 165.31
C ASN A 241 -35.78 18.21 165.02
N LYS A 242 -34.88 17.25 164.70
CA LYS A 242 -33.43 17.58 164.47
C LYS A 242 -32.92 17.44 163.02
N ASP A 243 -33.67 16.84 162.09
CA ASP A 243 -33.11 16.48 160.77
C ASP A 243 -33.15 17.56 159.66
N ARG A 244 -33.77 18.73 159.88
CA ARG A 244 -34.08 19.68 158.77
C ARG A 244 -33.03 20.78 158.53
N ASN A 245 -32.13 21.05 159.46
CA ASN A 245 -31.20 22.20 159.35
C ASN A 245 -29.93 21.93 158.54
N SER A 246 -29.55 20.66 158.30
CA SER A 246 -28.30 20.32 157.61
C SER A 246 -28.38 20.45 156.08
N SER A 247 -29.56 20.25 155.46
CA SER A 247 -29.72 20.25 154.00
C SER A 247 -29.68 21.64 153.35
N LYS A 248 -30.21 22.68 154.01
CA LYS A 248 -30.16 24.06 153.49
C LYS A 248 -28.74 24.62 153.39
N LEU A 249 -27.88 24.29 154.36
CA LEU A 249 -26.51 24.78 154.40
C LEU A 249 -25.65 24.26 153.23
N LEU A 250 -25.96 23.07 152.71
CA LEU A 250 -25.24 22.48 151.58
C LEU A 250 -25.58 23.17 150.25
N GLN A 251 -26.84 23.57 150.06
CA GLN A 251 -27.29 24.20 148.81
C GLN A 251 -26.66 25.59 148.58
N GLU A 252 -26.52 26.38 149.63
CA GLU A 252 -25.87 27.70 149.54
C GLU A 252 -24.39 27.59 149.13
N LYS A 253 -23.67 26.58 149.66
CA LYS A 253 -22.26 26.36 149.30
C LYS A 253 -22.08 25.99 147.82
N LEU A 254 -22.96 25.16 147.27
CA LEU A 254 -22.89 24.76 145.86
C LEU A 254 -23.15 25.94 144.90
N THR A 255 -24.08 26.82 145.27
CA THR A 255 -24.40 28.01 144.45
C THR A 255 -23.19 28.94 144.33
N HIS A 256 -22.48 29.17 145.42
CA HIS A 256 -21.30 30.03 145.42
C HIS A 256 -20.16 29.51 144.51
N TYR A 257 -20.03 28.20 144.36
CA TYR A 257 -18.99 27.61 143.50
C TYR A 257 -19.26 27.81 142.00
N LEU A 258 -20.52 27.91 141.59
CA LEU A 258 -20.90 28.05 140.18
C LEU A 258 -20.54 29.44 139.64
N ASP A 259 -20.81 30.50 140.40
CA ASP A 259 -20.50 31.88 140.03
C ASP A 259 -18.99 32.11 139.78
N ILE A 260 -18.14 31.43 140.56
CA ILE A 260 -16.67 31.54 140.41
C ILE A 260 -16.22 31.00 139.05
N VAL A 261 -16.85 29.94 138.54
CA VAL A 261 -16.48 29.31 137.26
C VAL A 261 -16.90 30.17 136.07
N GLU A 262 -18.11 30.73 136.09
CA GLU A 262 -18.64 31.52 134.98
C GLU A 262 -17.79 32.76 134.67
N MET A 263 -17.35 33.46 135.72
CA MET A 263 -16.56 34.68 135.56
C MET A 263 -15.22 34.40 134.84
N HIS A 264 -14.64 33.21 135.06
CA HIS A 264 -13.34 32.86 134.50
C HIS A 264 -13.40 32.52 133.00
N ILE A 265 -14.48 31.87 132.56
CA ILE A 265 -14.66 31.49 131.15
C ILE A 265 -14.82 32.74 130.27
N ALA A 266 -15.61 33.72 130.72
CA ALA A 266 -15.84 34.96 129.97
C ALA A 266 -14.53 35.72 129.67
N HIS A 267 -13.58 35.71 130.60
CA HIS A 267 -12.32 36.45 130.44
C HIS A 267 -11.39 35.86 129.36
N GLN A 268 -11.30 34.54 129.25
CA GLN A 268 -10.40 33.90 128.27
C GLN A 268 -10.86 34.09 126.82
N ILE A 269 -12.17 34.10 126.58
CA ILE A 269 -12.74 34.23 125.22
C ILE A 269 -12.41 35.62 124.64
N SER A 270 -12.43 36.66 125.48
CA SER A 270 -12.16 38.03 125.04
C SER A 270 -10.76 38.24 124.46
N GLN A 271 -9.72 37.57 124.97
CA GLN A 271 -8.34 37.85 124.59
C GLN A 271 -7.94 37.30 123.21
N LYS A 272 -8.64 36.28 122.67
CA LYS A 272 -8.19 35.54 121.48
C LYS A 272 -8.93 35.86 120.17
N SER A 273 -9.94 36.71 120.16
CA SER A 273 -10.83 36.89 118.99
C SER A 273 -10.22 37.69 117.82
N ALA A 274 -9.36 38.69 118.07
CA ALA A 274 -8.91 39.61 117.02
C ALA A 274 -8.02 38.97 115.92
N ALA A 275 -7.09 38.08 116.29
CA ALA A 275 -6.17 37.45 115.35
C ALA A 275 -6.86 36.46 114.38
N PHE A 276 -7.99 35.89 114.81
CA PHE A 276 -8.78 34.96 113.99
C PHE A 276 -9.37 35.67 112.76
N PHE A 277 -9.93 36.88 112.94
CA PHE A 277 -10.59 37.59 111.84
C PHE A 277 -9.64 38.08 110.75
N SER A 278 -8.40 38.48 111.09
CA SER A 278 -7.43 38.93 110.07
C SER A 278 -6.97 37.81 109.14
N ALA A 279 -6.82 36.59 109.66
CA ALA A 279 -6.45 35.43 108.84
C ALA A 279 -7.57 35.08 107.85
N MET A 280 -8.83 35.17 108.29
CA MET A 280 -10.00 34.85 107.48
C MET A 280 -10.12 35.75 106.24
N THR A 281 -9.96 37.07 106.39
CA THR A 281 -10.01 38.00 105.25
C THR A 281 -8.93 37.73 104.19
N SER A 282 -7.73 37.32 104.60
CA SER A 282 -6.66 36.99 103.66
C SER A 282 -6.93 35.71 102.87
N HIS A 283 -7.61 34.75 103.48
CA HIS A 283 -8.02 33.51 102.83
C HIS A 283 -9.05 33.78 101.73
N ASP A 284 -10.05 34.63 102.01
CA ASP A 284 -11.11 34.95 101.07
C ASP A 284 -10.54 35.62 99.78
N ILE A 285 -9.60 36.55 99.93
CA ILE A 285 -8.96 37.23 98.78
C ILE A 285 -8.16 36.25 97.90
N LEU A 286 -7.46 35.29 98.49
CA LEU A 286 -6.71 34.29 97.72
C LEU A 286 -7.64 33.32 96.98
N MET A 287 -8.76 32.95 97.59
CA MET A 287 -9.77 32.09 96.97
C MET A 287 -10.41 32.76 95.75
N GLU A 288 -10.62 34.08 95.80
CA GLU A 288 -11.12 34.86 94.65
C GLU A 288 -10.12 34.86 93.48
N GLN A 289 -8.83 35.17 93.74
CA GLN A 289 -7.79 35.16 92.70
C GLN A 289 -7.56 33.76 92.09
N LEU A 290 -7.67 32.71 92.90
CA LEU A 290 -7.58 31.33 92.40
C LEU A 290 -8.74 31.02 91.44
N SER A 291 -9.96 31.47 91.76
CA SER A 291 -11.11 31.28 90.88
C SER A 291 -10.95 31.97 89.54
N GLU A 292 -10.46 33.22 89.51
CA GLU A 292 -10.21 33.94 88.27
C GLU A 292 -9.17 33.27 87.38
N THR A 293 -8.06 32.80 87.96
CA THR A 293 -6.99 32.13 87.21
C THR A 293 -7.45 30.78 86.63
N ILE A 294 -8.22 30.00 87.38
CA ILE A 294 -8.82 28.75 86.89
C ILE A 294 -9.74 29.03 85.69
N LEU A 295 -10.53 30.10 85.76
CA LEU A 295 -11.44 30.50 84.68
C LEU A 295 -10.67 30.94 83.43
N GLY A 296 -9.57 31.69 83.60
CA GLY A 296 -8.64 32.05 82.53
C GLY A 296 -8.00 30.85 81.83
N VAL A 297 -7.52 29.87 82.60
CA VAL A 297 -6.92 28.63 82.05
C VAL A 297 -7.95 27.79 81.29
N LYS A 298 -9.18 27.66 81.80
CA LYS A 298 -10.27 26.97 81.10
C LYS A 298 -10.56 27.64 79.75
N LYS A 299 -10.66 28.97 79.73
CA LYS A 299 -10.92 29.74 78.49
C LYS A 299 -9.79 29.59 77.47
N LEU A 300 -8.53 29.56 77.92
CA LEU A 300 -7.39 29.34 77.03
C LEU A 300 -7.38 27.93 76.43
N ARG A 301 -7.59 26.89 77.25
CA ARG A 301 -7.69 25.50 76.77
C ARG A 301 -8.80 25.34 75.73
N TYR A 302 -9.95 25.96 75.96
CA TYR A 302 -11.04 25.95 75.00
C TYR A 302 -10.65 26.58 73.65
N LYS A 303 -10.04 27.77 73.67
CA LYS A 303 -9.58 28.44 72.43
C LYS A 303 -8.52 27.63 71.67
N VAL A 304 -7.58 27.01 72.38
CA VAL A 304 -6.57 26.14 71.75
C VAL A 304 -7.23 24.93 71.10
N HIS A 305 -8.22 24.32 71.75
CA HIS A 305 -8.93 23.18 71.19
C HIS A 305 -9.80 23.56 69.98
N GLN A 306 -10.39 24.75 69.98
CA GLN A 306 -11.07 25.30 68.80
C GLN A 306 -10.11 25.50 67.62
N ILE A 307 -8.91 26.03 67.87
CA ILE A 307 -7.87 26.20 66.83
C ILE A 307 -7.43 24.84 66.28
N GLU A 308 -7.18 23.86 67.14
CA GLU A 308 -6.82 22.50 66.72
C GLU A 308 -7.89 21.87 65.81
N ASN A 309 -9.16 21.97 66.21
CA ASN A 309 -10.25 21.35 65.45
C ASN A 309 -10.51 22.06 64.12
N ILE A 310 -10.48 23.39 64.08
CA ILE A 310 -10.80 24.15 62.85
C ILE A 310 -9.59 24.22 61.92
N LEU A 311 -8.44 24.68 62.41
CA LEU A 311 -7.30 25.01 61.55
C LEU A 311 -6.42 23.79 61.23
N VAL A 312 -6.30 22.81 62.13
CA VAL A 312 -5.43 21.65 61.91
C VAL A 312 -6.23 20.46 61.37
N LYS A 313 -7.25 20.00 62.10
CA LYS A 313 -8.06 18.84 61.65
C LYS A 313 -8.87 19.18 60.41
N GLY A 314 -9.49 20.36 60.35
CA GLY A 314 -10.23 20.82 59.17
C GLY A 314 -9.36 20.89 57.90
N SER A 315 -8.16 21.47 57.97
CA SER A 315 -7.28 21.56 56.79
C SER A 315 -6.76 20.19 56.34
N LEU A 316 -6.43 19.29 57.28
CA LEU A 316 -5.99 17.93 56.96
C LEU A 316 -7.11 17.11 56.32
N GLN A 317 -8.34 17.26 56.80
CA GLN A 317 -9.51 16.63 56.17
C GLN A 317 -9.73 17.13 54.74
N ILE A 318 -9.57 18.43 54.47
CA ILE A 318 -9.68 18.99 53.12
C ILE A 318 -8.62 18.39 52.18
N ILE A 319 -7.37 18.24 52.63
CA ILE A 319 -6.30 17.61 51.84
C ILE A 319 -6.63 16.13 51.58
N GLY A 320 -7.09 15.41 52.61
CA GLY A 320 -7.54 14.02 52.49
C GLY A 320 -8.66 13.86 51.48
N LEU A 321 -9.70 14.69 51.57
CA LEU A 321 -10.83 14.69 50.64
C LEU A 321 -10.41 15.05 49.21
N LYS A 322 -9.46 15.97 49.02
CA LYS A 322 -8.91 16.29 47.70
C LYS A 322 -8.19 15.09 47.07
N ARG A 323 -7.41 14.35 47.85
CA ARG A 323 -6.73 13.13 47.38
C ARG A 323 -7.74 12.03 47.04
N VAL A 324 -8.74 11.82 47.91
CA VAL A 324 -9.83 10.87 47.66
C VAL A 324 -10.58 11.22 46.37
N ARG A 325 -10.88 12.51 46.13
CA ARG A 325 -11.51 12.97 44.88
C ARG A 325 -10.64 12.70 43.65
N GLN A 326 -9.32 12.92 43.74
CA GLN A 326 -8.40 12.61 42.65
C GLN A 326 -8.38 11.12 42.35
N ASN A 327 -8.33 10.27 43.37
CA ASN A 327 -8.39 8.82 43.21
C ASN A 327 -9.71 8.39 42.54
N TYR A 328 -10.85 8.91 43.01
CA TYR A 328 -12.15 8.64 42.36
C TYR A 328 -12.19 9.12 40.91
N ALA A 329 -11.61 10.27 40.59
CA ALA A 329 -11.53 10.76 39.21
C ALA A 329 -10.71 9.82 38.31
N THR A 330 -9.56 9.32 38.80
CA THR A 330 -8.75 8.35 38.04
C THR A 330 -9.49 7.03 37.81
N VAL A 331 -10.22 6.54 38.82
CA VAL A 331 -11.03 5.31 38.71
C VAL A 331 -12.19 5.53 37.74
N TYR A 332 -12.88 6.67 37.82
CA TYR A 332 -13.96 7.01 36.92
C TYR A 332 -13.49 7.06 35.46
N ASN A 333 -12.35 7.70 35.18
CA ASN A 333 -11.78 7.75 33.83
C ASN A 333 -11.46 6.34 33.30
N LYS A 334 -10.87 5.47 34.12
CA LYS A 334 -10.65 4.07 33.74
C LYS A 334 -11.94 3.29 33.48
N LEU A 335 -12.96 3.47 34.32
CA LEU A 335 -14.27 2.84 34.11
C LEU A 335 -14.97 3.34 32.85
N LYS A 336 -14.80 4.63 32.51
CA LYS A 336 -15.32 5.21 31.27
C LYS A 336 -14.69 4.57 30.03
N LEU A 337 -13.37 4.36 30.04
CA LEU A 337 -12.65 3.65 28.96
C LEU A 337 -13.08 2.18 28.84
N ILE A 338 -13.31 1.52 29.98
CA ILE A 338 -13.84 0.15 30.00
C ILE A 338 -15.24 0.10 29.38
N ALA A 339 -16.07 1.10 29.64
CA ALA A 339 -17.42 1.19 29.05
C ALA A 339 -17.35 1.44 27.53
N THR A 340 -16.42 2.28 27.03
CA THR A 340 -16.25 2.49 25.59
C THR A 340 -15.77 1.22 24.90
N VAL A 341 -14.83 0.47 25.49
CA VAL A 341 -14.38 -0.83 24.96
C VAL A 341 -15.50 -1.86 24.93
N HIS A 342 -16.42 -1.86 25.91
CA HIS A 342 -17.59 -2.74 25.85
C HIS A 342 -18.56 -2.35 24.73
N GLN A 343 -18.67 -1.07 24.39
CA GLN A 343 -19.53 -0.57 23.32
C GLN A 343 -18.95 -0.80 21.92
N THR A 344 -17.65 -1.09 21.78
CA THR A 344 -17.03 -1.26 20.45
C THR A 344 -17.54 -2.52 19.73
N GLN A 345 -17.71 -3.63 20.43
CA GLN A 345 -18.19 -4.89 19.83
C GLN A 345 -19.57 -4.77 19.14
N PRO A 346 -20.65 -4.25 19.79
CA PRO A 346 -21.94 -4.06 19.11
C PRO A 346 -21.87 -2.99 18.01
N THR A 347 -21.01 -1.97 18.16
CA THR A 347 -20.83 -0.92 17.14
C THR A 347 -20.18 -1.49 15.88
N ILE A 348 -19.16 -2.36 16.01
CA ILE A 348 -18.56 -3.08 14.89
C ILE A 348 -19.62 -3.90 14.14
N GLN A 349 -20.51 -4.59 14.86
CA GLN A 349 -21.57 -5.37 14.22
C GLN A 349 -22.56 -4.51 13.41
N ILE A 350 -22.89 -3.31 13.91
CA ILE A 350 -23.75 -2.35 13.18
C ILE A 350 -23.03 -1.84 11.93
N LEU A 351 -21.74 -1.46 12.04
CA LEU A 351 -20.96 -0.98 10.90
C LEU A 351 -20.82 -2.06 9.80
N LEU A 352 -20.64 -3.32 10.19
CA LEU A 352 -20.63 -4.45 9.25
C LEU A 352 -21.98 -4.66 8.57
N SER A 353 -23.09 -4.43 9.26
CA SER A 353 -24.42 -4.48 8.63
C SER A 353 -24.67 -3.32 7.66
N ALA A 354 -24.02 -2.18 7.88
CA ALA A 354 -24.05 -1.01 7.01
C ALA A 354 -23.02 -1.08 5.87
N SER A 355 -22.23 -2.15 5.77
CA SER A 355 -21.11 -2.31 4.81
C SER A 355 -20.01 -1.25 4.93
N ASP A 356 -19.91 -0.57 6.08
CA ASP A 356 -18.82 0.36 6.38
C ASP A 356 -17.67 -0.39 7.05
N PHE A 357 -16.83 -0.99 6.21
CA PHE A 357 -15.68 -1.76 6.65
C PHE A 357 -14.53 -0.89 7.14
N VAL A 358 -14.38 0.33 6.60
CA VAL A 358 -13.30 1.25 6.98
C VAL A 358 -13.53 1.74 8.41
N GLY A 359 -14.74 2.22 8.72
CA GLY A 359 -15.08 2.65 10.08
C GLY A 359 -14.98 1.51 11.10
N ALA A 360 -15.30 0.27 10.71
CA ALA A 360 -15.15 -0.89 11.59
C ALA A 360 -13.69 -1.21 11.91
N LEU A 361 -12.78 -1.08 10.93
CA LEU A 361 -11.35 -1.35 11.11
C LEU A 361 -10.66 -0.25 11.92
N ASP A 362 -11.02 1.01 11.70
CA ASP A 362 -10.49 2.13 12.49
C ASP A 362 -10.92 2.01 13.96
N LEU A 363 -12.17 1.60 14.20
CA LEU A 363 -12.65 1.33 15.55
C LEU A 363 -11.91 0.16 16.21
N ILE A 364 -11.56 -0.89 15.45
CA ILE A 364 -10.74 -2.00 15.95
C ILE A 364 -9.33 -1.53 16.30
N SER A 365 -8.68 -0.78 15.41
CA SER A 365 -7.33 -0.26 15.59
C SER A 365 -7.22 0.66 16.81
N THR A 366 -8.14 1.64 16.92
CA THR A 366 -8.22 2.55 18.07
C THR A 366 -8.51 1.80 19.37
N THR A 367 -9.36 0.76 19.34
CA THR A 367 -9.63 -0.08 20.52
C THR A 367 -8.39 -0.89 20.92
N GLN A 368 -7.63 -1.42 19.97
CA GLN A 368 -6.38 -2.13 20.24
C GLN A 368 -5.31 -1.19 20.83
N GLU A 369 -5.22 0.05 20.36
CA GLU A 369 -4.32 1.07 20.90
C GLU A 369 -4.68 1.46 22.34
N VAL A 370 -5.97 1.71 22.62
CA VAL A 370 -6.48 2.01 23.97
C VAL A 370 -6.21 0.85 24.94
N LEU A 371 -6.37 -0.39 24.47
CA LEU A 371 -6.04 -1.59 25.26
C LEU A 371 -4.54 -1.69 25.59
N ALA A 372 -3.67 -1.33 24.63
CA ALA A 372 -2.22 -1.40 24.79
C ALA A 372 -1.64 -0.28 25.68
N GLN A 373 -2.16 0.95 25.58
CA GLN A 373 -1.62 2.11 26.27
C GLN A 373 -2.25 2.34 27.67
N GLU A 374 -3.59 2.37 27.78
CA GLU A 374 -4.26 2.85 28.99
C GLU A 374 -4.78 1.73 29.92
N LEU A 375 -5.07 0.55 29.35
CA LEU A 375 -5.67 -0.60 30.06
C LEU A 375 -4.69 -1.77 30.26
N ALA A 376 -3.39 -1.55 30.03
CA ALA A 376 -2.34 -2.55 30.22
C ALA A 376 -2.34 -3.10 31.66
N GLY A 377 -2.48 -4.43 31.79
CA GLY A 377 -2.43 -5.15 33.07
C GLY A 377 -3.80 -5.53 33.67
N ILE A 378 -4.93 -5.17 33.04
CA ILE A 378 -6.26 -5.65 33.47
C ILE A 378 -6.49 -7.07 32.94
N HIS A 379 -6.54 -8.06 33.83
CA HIS A 379 -6.66 -9.48 33.45
C HIS A 379 -7.94 -9.80 32.64
N GLY A 380 -9.03 -9.04 32.82
CA GLY A 380 -10.29 -9.24 32.11
C GLY A 380 -10.20 -9.03 30.59
N PHE A 381 -9.25 -8.24 30.10
CA PHE A 381 -9.10 -7.91 28.67
C PHE A 381 -8.00 -8.69 27.95
N ARG A 382 -7.36 -9.66 28.63
CA ARG A 382 -6.26 -10.45 28.06
C ARG A 382 -6.62 -11.13 26.73
N HIS A 383 -7.86 -11.55 26.57
CA HIS A 383 -8.35 -12.25 25.38
C HIS A 383 -9.04 -11.32 24.37
N LEU A 384 -9.33 -10.06 24.74
CA LEU A 384 -10.03 -9.13 23.85
C LEU A 384 -9.15 -8.69 22.69
N GLY A 385 -7.85 -8.46 22.93
CA GLY A 385 -6.90 -8.16 21.85
C GLY A 385 -6.84 -9.26 20.79
N SER A 386 -6.79 -10.54 21.22
CA SER A 386 -6.86 -11.67 20.28
C SER A 386 -8.21 -11.79 19.58
N GLN A 387 -9.33 -11.49 20.27
CA GLN A 387 -10.66 -11.52 19.65
C GLN A 387 -10.81 -10.42 18.60
N LEU A 388 -10.29 -9.21 18.84
CA LEU A 388 -10.29 -8.12 17.88
C LEU A 388 -9.43 -8.46 16.65
N ALA A 389 -8.29 -9.14 16.84
CA ALA A 389 -7.46 -9.62 15.73
C ALA A 389 -8.14 -10.75 14.92
N GLU A 390 -8.93 -11.61 15.55
CA GLU A 390 -9.75 -12.60 14.83
C GLU A 390 -10.94 -11.95 14.11
N LEU A 391 -11.60 -10.95 14.73
CA LEU A 391 -12.64 -10.15 14.08
C LEU A 391 -12.09 -9.41 12.85
N GLU A 392 -10.88 -8.85 12.94
CA GLU A 392 -10.18 -8.28 11.80
C GLU A 392 -10.03 -9.31 10.67
N LYS A 393 -9.50 -10.51 10.93
CA LYS A 393 -9.40 -11.58 9.92
C LYS A 393 -10.75 -11.96 9.29
N VAL A 394 -11.82 -12.00 10.08
CA VAL A 394 -13.18 -12.28 9.58
C VAL A 394 -13.67 -11.14 8.69
N ILE A 395 -13.42 -9.89 9.06
CA ILE A 395 -13.72 -8.74 8.21
C ILE A 395 -12.97 -8.85 6.88
N ASN A 396 -11.70 -9.29 6.87
CA ASN A 396 -10.93 -9.47 5.65
C ASN A 396 -11.60 -10.48 4.69
N THR A 397 -12.04 -11.64 5.20
CA THR A 397 -12.70 -12.65 4.37
C THR A 397 -14.06 -12.18 3.90
N MET A 398 -14.78 -11.39 4.71
CA MET A 398 -16.04 -10.76 4.33
C MET A 398 -15.86 -9.72 3.22
N ILE A 399 -14.86 -8.82 3.31
CA ILE A 399 -14.59 -7.81 2.28
C ILE A 399 -14.21 -8.47 0.95
N GLN A 400 -13.37 -9.52 0.97
CA GLN A 400 -13.01 -10.27 -0.24
C GLN A 400 -14.24 -10.92 -0.90
N ALA A 401 -15.09 -11.59 -0.10
CA ALA A 401 -16.30 -12.21 -0.61
C ALA A 401 -17.30 -11.18 -1.16
N GLU A 402 -17.40 -10.03 -0.51
CA GLU A 402 -18.24 -8.92 -0.94
C GLU A 402 -17.75 -8.29 -2.23
N PHE A 403 -16.43 -8.14 -2.39
CA PHE A 403 -15.80 -7.68 -3.62
C PHE A 403 -16.08 -8.62 -4.80
N VAL A 404 -15.91 -9.93 -4.60
CA VAL A 404 -16.23 -10.94 -5.64
C VAL A 404 -17.71 -10.87 -5.98
N ARG A 405 -18.61 -10.82 -5.00
CA ARG A 405 -20.05 -10.71 -5.23
C ARG A 405 -20.41 -9.45 -6.03
N TYR A 406 -19.79 -8.32 -5.71
CA TYR A 406 -19.96 -7.08 -6.44
C TYR A 406 -19.44 -7.22 -7.88
N ALA A 407 -18.23 -7.75 -8.07
CA ALA A 407 -17.62 -7.96 -9.38
C ALA A 407 -18.48 -8.87 -10.26
N THR A 408 -18.94 -10.01 -9.74
CA THR A 408 -19.85 -10.92 -10.45
C THR A 408 -21.17 -10.23 -10.80
N ALA A 409 -21.74 -9.43 -9.90
CA ALA A 409 -23.01 -8.75 -10.14
C ALA A 409 -22.90 -7.64 -11.21
N ASP A 410 -21.81 -6.87 -11.21
CA ASP A 410 -21.59 -5.82 -12.20
C ASP A 410 -21.24 -6.40 -13.57
N LEU A 411 -20.35 -7.40 -13.62
CA LEU A 411 -19.88 -8.02 -14.86
C LEU A 411 -20.97 -8.81 -15.58
N ASN A 412 -21.89 -9.47 -14.85
CA ASN A 412 -22.99 -10.26 -15.42
C ASN A 412 -24.27 -9.44 -15.69
N ARG A 413 -24.24 -8.12 -15.51
CA ARG A 413 -25.37 -7.25 -15.84
C ARG A 413 -25.67 -7.28 -17.34
N PRO A 414 -26.95 -7.22 -17.78
CA PRO A 414 -27.31 -7.20 -19.19
C PRO A 414 -26.51 -6.16 -19.98
N LEU A 415 -25.93 -6.56 -21.12
CA LEU A 415 -25.08 -5.72 -21.97
C LEU A 415 -25.79 -4.50 -22.61
N THR A 416 -27.11 -4.39 -22.41
CA THR A 416 -27.97 -3.30 -22.89
C THR A 416 -27.93 -2.06 -21.99
N GLU A 417 -27.57 -2.22 -20.72
CA GLU A 417 -27.64 -1.12 -19.77
C GLU A 417 -26.42 -0.18 -19.86
N MET A 418 -26.67 1.13 -19.98
CA MET A 418 -25.65 2.17 -20.25
C MET A 418 -24.92 2.73 -19.02
N LYS A 419 -25.32 2.38 -17.79
CA LYS A 419 -24.60 2.91 -16.61
C LYS A 419 -23.18 2.30 -16.56
N PRO A 420 -22.12 3.12 -16.46
CA PRO A 420 -20.74 2.67 -16.56
C PRO A 420 -20.29 1.81 -15.36
N VAL A 421 -20.82 2.08 -14.15
CA VAL A 421 -20.50 1.36 -12.91
C VAL A 421 -21.77 1.25 -12.05
N MET A 422 -22.00 0.11 -11.41
CA MET A 422 -23.05 -0.08 -10.40
C MET A 422 -22.58 0.40 -9.02
N GLU A 423 -23.34 1.25 -8.31
CA GLU A 423 -23.03 1.62 -6.91
C GLU A 423 -21.55 2.01 -6.65
N GLU A 424 -21.07 3.04 -7.35
CA GLU A 424 -19.66 3.50 -7.31
C GLU A 424 -19.12 3.73 -5.88
N GLU A 425 -19.94 4.31 -5.00
CA GLU A 425 -19.59 4.54 -3.58
C GLU A 425 -19.30 3.23 -2.83
N ARG A 426 -20.03 2.16 -3.14
CA ARG A 426 -19.84 0.83 -2.52
C ARG A 426 -18.54 0.19 -2.99
N LEU A 427 -18.21 0.31 -4.28
CA LEU A 427 -16.93 -0.16 -4.82
C LEU A 427 -15.76 0.59 -4.18
N VAL A 428 -15.88 1.92 -4.06
CA VAL A 428 -14.89 2.78 -3.42
C VAL A 428 -14.65 2.31 -1.97
N SER A 429 -15.69 2.13 -1.16
CA SER A 429 -15.57 1.63 0.22
C SER A 429 -14.94 0.24 0.32
N ILE A 430 -15.29 -0.68 -0.58
CA ILE A 430 -14.73 -2.04 -0.60
C ILE A 430 -13.24 -1.99 -0.95
N VAL A 431 -12.86 -1.29 -2.02
CA VAL A 431 -11.46 -1.19 -2.44
C VAL A 431 -10.64 -0.46 -1.38
N PHE A 432 -11.13 0.63 -0.79
CA PHE A 432 -10.45 1.29 0.34
C PHE A 432 -10.27 0.35 1.54
N GLY A 433 -11.30 -0.43 1.91
CA GLY A 433 -11.20 -1.43 2.97
C GLY A 433 -10.13 -2.49 2.70
N MET A 434 -10.03 -2.98 1.46
CA MET A 434 -8.99 -3.93 1.05
C MET A 434 -7.58 -3.31 1.06
N MET A 435 -7.47 -2.03 0.67
CA MET A 435 -6.22 -1.29 0.67
C MET A 435 -5.70 -1.03 2.10
N HIS A 436 -6.56 -0.66 3.05
CA HIS A 436 -6.20 -0.48 4.46
C HIS A 436 -5.58 -1.73 5.09
N GLN A 437 -6.05 -2.92 4.68
CA GLN A 437 -5.58 -4.20 5.19
C GLN A 437 -4.37 -4.77 4.44
N ARG A 438 -3.78 -4.00 3.51
CA ARG A 438 -2.66 -4.39 2.63
C ARG A 438 -2.93 -5.65 1.81
N GLN A 439 -4.20 -5.90 1.47
CA GLN A 439 -4.58 -7.04 0.65
C GLN A 439 -4.68 -6.64 -0.83
N TYR A 440 -3.55 -6.73 -1.52
CA TYR A 440 -3.41 -6.32 -2.91
C TYR A 440 -3.91 -7.36 -3.94
N ASN A 441 -4.42 -8.51 -3.48
CA ASN A 441 -4.89 -9.60 -4.33
C ASN A 441 -6.23 -9.31 -5.04
N PHE A 442 -6.89 -8.18 -4.74
CA PHE A 442 -8.16 -7.81 -5.37
C PHE A 442 -8.05 -7.66 -6.88
N VAL A 443 -6.88 -7.23 -7.40
CA VAL A 443 -6.62 -7.12 -8.83
C VAL A 443 -6.63 -8.49 -9.50
N GLU A 444 -6.07 -9.51 -8.84
CA GLU A 444 -6.06 -10.89 -9.33
C GLU A 444 -7.46 -11.52 -9.24
N LEU A 445 -8.18 -11.32 -8.13
CA LEU A 445 -9.56 -11.78 -7.98
C LEU A 445 -10.49 -11.19 -9.05
N TYR A 446 -10.36 -9.89 -9.31
CA TYR A 446 -11.15 -9.23 -10.36
C TYR A 446 -10.79 -9.75 -11.75
N LYS A 447 -9.50 -9.99 -12.01
CA LYS A 447 -9.03 -10.56 -13.28
C LYS A 447 -9.64 -11.94 -13.54
N ASP A 448 -9.64 -12.83 -12.56
CA ASP A 448 -10.18 -14.18 -12.69
C ASP A 448 -11.69 -14.15 -12.95
N GLU A 449 -12.43 -13.27 -12.28
CA GLU A 449 -13.87 -13.08 -12.49
C GLU A 449 -14.17 -12.49 -13.88
N VAL A 450 -13.37 -11.53 -14.34
CA VAL A 450 -13.45 -11.00 -15.71
C VAL A 450 -13.22 -12.11 -16.74
N PHE A 451 -12.23 -12.98 -16.53
CA PHE A 451 -11.95 -14.11 -17.43
C PHE A 451 -13.10 -15.10 -17.49
N ALA A 452 -13.70 -15.42 -16.34
CA ALA A 452 -14.89 -16.27 -16.27
C ALA A 452 -16.08 -15.63 -17.00
N THR A 453 -16.30 -14.33 -16.83
CA THR A 453 -17.38 -13.58 -17.48
C THR A 453 -17.20 -13.53 -19.00
N ILE A 454 -15.98 -13.26 -19.50
CA ILE A 454 -15.71 -13.27 -20.95
C ILE A 454 -16.06 -14.65 -21.55
N ASP A 455 -15.66 -15.73 -20.89
CA ASP A 455 -15.99 -17.09 -21.34
C ASP A 455 -17.50 -17.36 -21.30
N ALA A 456 -18.21 -16.87 -20.28
CA ALA A 456 -19.67 -17.01 -20.16
C ALA A 456 -20.42 -16.24 -21.26
N ILE A 457 -20.10 -14.96 -21.48
CA ILE A 457 -20.73 -14.12 -22.51
C ILE A 457 -20.50 -14.69 -23.91
N LEU A 458 -19.29 -15.14 -24.21
CA LEU A 458 -18.99 -15.74 -25.51
C LEU A 458 -19.78 -17.03 -25.73
N LYS A 459 -19.86 -17.91 -24.71
CA LYS A 459 -20.68 -19.14 -24.79
C LYS A 459 -22.16 -18.81 -24.97
N GLN A 460 -22.67 -17.85 -24.20
CA GLN A 460 -24.07 -17.43 -24.27
C GLN A 460 -24.41 -16.81 -25.62
N THR A 461 -23.55 -15.94 -26.16
CA THR A 461 -23.74 -15.35 -27.50
C THR A 461 -23.84 -16.44 -28.58
N VAL A 462 -23.04 -17.50 -28.49
CA VAL A 462 -23.12 -18.63 -29.43
C VAL A 462 -24.43 -19.39 -29.29
N ILE A 463 -24.87 -19.67 -28.06
CA ILE A 463 -26.12 -20.39 -27.81
C ILE A 463 -27.31 -19.56 -28.32
N GLU A 464 -27.35 -18.27 -28.00
CA GLU A 464 -28.40 -17.35 -28.45
C GLU A 464 -28.45 -17.24 -29.97
N HIS A 465 -27.31 -17.09 -30.64
CA HIS A 465 -27.27 -17.00 -32.10
C HIS A 465 -27.66 -18.31 -32.77
N VAL A 466 -27.16 -19.46 -32.29
CA VAL A 466 -27.52 -20.78 -32.85
C VAL A 466 -29.00 -21.08 -32.62
N SER A 467 -29.57 -20.71 -31.48
CA SER A 467 -31.01 -20.85 -31.21
C SER A 467 -31.90 -19.98 -32.11
N LYS A 468 -31.37 -18.89 -32.68
CA LYS A 468 -32.08 -18.05 -33.66
C LYS A 468 -32.03 -18.63 -35.08
N VAL A 469 -31.04 -19.48 -35.37
CA VAL A 469 -30.78 -20.03 -36.72
C VAL A 469 -31.40 -21.43 -36.88
N ASP A 470 -31.34 -22.28 -35.86
CA ASP A 470 -32.02 -23.58 -35.81
C ASP A 470 -33.32 -23.48 -34.97
N ASP A 471 -34.49 -23.54 -35.62
CA ASP A 471 -35.82 -23.67 -34.98
C ASP A 471 -36.01 -25.00 -34.23
N THR A 472 -34.98 -25.84 -34.14
CA THR A 472 -35.03 -27.16 -33.48
C THR A 472 -34.37 -27.13 -32.11
N GLU A 473 -35.16 -27.48 -31.09
CA GLU A 473 -34.72 -27.75 -29.71
C GLU A 473 -33.65 -28.86 -29.69
N HIS A 474 -32.37 -28.49 -29.81
CA HIS A 474 -31.28 -29.43 -29.61
C HIS A 474 -31.00 -29.60 -28.11
N GLU A 475 -31.53 -30.67 -27.54
CA GLU A 475 -31.36 -31.16 -26.16
C GLU A 475 -29.93 -31.62 -25.78
N SER A 476 -28.88 -31.14 -26.46
CA SER A 476 -27.52 -31.45 -26.04
C SER A 476 -26.62 -30.23 -26.07
N VAL A 477 -26.09 -29.89 -24.89
CA VAL A 477 -24.96 -28.98 -24.69
C VAL A 477 -23.71 -29.64 -25.30
N GLY A 478 -23.67 -29.71 -26.62
CA GLY A 478 -22.48 -30.15 -27.36
C GLY A 478 -21.33 -29.17 -27.14
N ASN A 479 -20.10 -29.60 -27.41
CA ASN A 479 -18.96 -28.69 -27.38
C ASN A 479 -19.25 -27.50 -28.32
N PHE A 480 -18.98 -26.27 -27.87
CA PHE A 480 -19.07 -25.02 -28.67
C PHE A 480 -18.53 -25.14 -30.12
N ARG A 481 -17.54 -26.02 -30.33
CA ARG A 481 -16.96 -26.30 -31.64
C ARG A 481 -17.94 -26.96 -32.61
N ASP A 482 -18.82 -27.81 -32.12
CA ASP A 482 -19.78 -28.58 -32.91
C ASP A 482 -20.97 -27.70 -33.33
N LEU A 483 -21.29 -26.66 -32.55
CA LEU A 483 -22.33 -25.67 -32.87
C LEU A 483 -21.89 -24.61 -33.92
N ILE A 484 -20.60 -24.25 -33.97
CA ILE A 484 -20.08 -23.23 -34.91
C ILE A 484 -19.76 -23.80 -36.30
N ARG A 485 -19.41 -25.09 -36.35
CA ARG A 485 -19.02 -25.78 -37.58
C ARG A 485 -20.10 -25.77 -38.69
N PRO A 486 -21.39 -26.03 -38.43
CA PRO A 486 -22.40 -26.13 -39.48
C PRO A 486 -22.81 -24.78 -40.10
N LEU A 487 -22.59 -23.64 -39.41
CA LEU A 487 -23.07 -22.33 -39.84
C LEU A 487 -22.54 -21.89 -41.23
N GLY A 488 -23.38 -21.22 -42.03
CA GLY A 488 -22.95 -20.57 -43.27
C GLY A 488 -21.97 -19.42 -43.02
N PHE A 489 -21.36 -18.86 -44.08
CA PHE A 489 -20.54 -17.64 -43.94
C PHE A 489 -21.32 -16.44 -43.38
N PRO A 490 -22.53 -16.08 -43.87
CA PRO A 490 -23.24 -14.90 -43.38
C PRO A 490 -23.63 -15.03 -41.90
N GLU A 491 -24.23 -16.17 -41.51
CA GLU A 491 -24.59 -16.47 -40.12
C GLU A 491 -23.37 -16.47 -39.20
N TRP A 492 -22.28 -17.10 -39.62
CA TRP A 492 -21.05 -17.13 -38.83
C TRP A 492 -20.41 -15.75 -38.67
N LYS A 493 -20.46 -14.91 -39.71
CA LYS A 493 -19.99 -13.52 -39.66
C LYS A 493 -20.84 -12.71 -38.69
N ASP A 494 -22.16 -12.83 -38.74
CA ASP A 494 -23.07 -12.12 -37.83
C ASP A 494 -22.84 -12.54 -36.37
N LEU A 495 -22.65 -13.84 -36.12
CA LEU A 495 -22.22 -14.35 -34.81
C LEU A 495 -20.89 -13.72 -34.36
N LEU A 496 -19.91 -13.61 -35.27
CA LEU A 496 -18.62 -13.03 -34.97
C LEU A 496 -18.75 -11.53 -34.63
N GLU A 497 -19.52 -10.76 -35.41
CA GLU A 497 -19.79 -9.34 -35.14
C GLU A 497 -20.55 -9.13 -33.83
N GLU A 498 -21.57 -9.94 -33.53
CA GLU A 498 -22.32 -9.91 -32.26
C GLU A 498 -21.38 -10.22 -31.07
N SER A 499 -20.52 -11.23 -31.22
CA SER A 499 -19.53 -11.58 -30.19
C SER A 499 -18.50 -10.47 -29.95
N PHE A 500 -18.01 -9.82 -31.02
CA PHE A 500 -17.08 -8.69 -30.94
C PHE A 500 -17.72 -7.49 -30.27
N GLN A 501 -18.97 -7.17 -30.59
CA GLN A 501 -19.71 -6.08 -29.96
C GLN A 501 -19.97 -6.35 -28.47
N ASN A 502 -20.35 -7.57 -28.10
CA ASN A 502 -20.60 -7.95 -26.71
C ASN A 502 -19.32 -7.89 -25.87
N VAL A 503 -18.21 -8.40 -26.41
CA VAL A 503 -16.88 -8.28 -25.77
C VAL A 503 -16.45 -6.82 -25.65
N LEU A 504 -16.65 -6.00 -26.68
CA LEU A 504 -16.29 -4.58 -26.64
C LEU A 504 -17.08 -3.82 -25.57
N LYS A 505 -18.39 -4.04 -25.47
CA LYS A 505 -19.23 -3.47 -24.40
C LYS A 505 -18.72 -3.88 -23.02
N LEU A 506 -18.38 -5.16 -22.83
CA LEU A 506 -17.80 -5.62 -21.57
C LEU A 506 -16.45 -4.95 -21.27
N LEU A 507 -15.56 -4.84 -22.25
CA LEU A 507 -14.26 -4.16 -22.09
C LEU A 507 -14.41 -2.68 -21.73
N THR A 508 -15.42 -1.97 -22.29
CA THR A 508 -15.69 -0.57 -21.90
C THR A 508 -16.19 -0.44 -20.46
N ARG A 509 -16.97 -1.40 -19.96
CA ARG A 509 -17.40 -1.45 -18.55
C ARG A 509 -16.22 -1.73 -17.61
N ILE A 510 -15.38 -2.71 -17.98
CA ILE A 510 -14.17 -3.04 -17.23
C ILE A 510 -13.23 -1.82 -17.15
N LYS A 511 -13.11 -1.04 -18.25
CA LYS A 511 -12.33 0.21 -18.26
C LYS A 511 -12.87 1.24 -17.26
N ALA A 512 -14.19 1.35 -17.10
CA ALA A 512 -14.80 2.27 -16.14
C ALA A 512 -14.50 1.86 -14.69
N ILE A 513 -14.70 0.58 -14.34
CA ILE A 513 -14.35 0.04 -13.01
C ILE A 513 -12.85 0.18 -12.73
N HIS A 514 -12.01 -0.15 -13.71
CA HIS A 514 -10.58 0.03 -13.62
C HIS A 514 -10.19 1.50 -13.36
N GLY A 515 -10.91 2.46 -13.96
CA GLY A 515 -10.76 3.89 -13.68
C GLY A 515 -11.00 4.22 -12.21
N VAL A 516 -12.14 3.78 -11.66
CA VAL A 516 -12.48 3.96 -10.24
C VAL A 516 -11.45 3.31 -9.32
N MET A 517 -10.98 2.09 -9.64
CA MET A 517 -9.92 1.42 -8.87
C MET A 517 -8.60 2.20 -8.88
N ILE A 518 -8.21 2.78 -10.02
CA ILE A 518 -7.03 3.64 -10.11
C ILE A 518 -7.20 4.89 -9.26
N ASP A 519 -8.37 5.53 -9.30
CA ASP A 519 -8.64 6.74 -8.53
C ASP A 519 -8.56 6.46 -7.03
N VAL A 520 -9.15 5.36 -6.55
CA VAL A 520 -9.05 4.91 -5.15
C VAL A 520 -7.60 4.63 -4.74
N VAL A 521 -6.82 3.94 -5.58
CA VAL A 521 -5.41 3.65 -5.30
C VAL A 521 -4.58 4.94 -5.26
N ASN A 522 -4.86 5.91 -6.13
CA ASN A 522 -4.17 7.21 -6.13
C ASN A 522 -4.52 8.05 -4.89
N ILE A 523 -5.77 8.02 -4.45
CA ILE A 523 -6.22 8.70 -3.23
C ILE A 523 -5.55 8.06 -2.00
N ALA A 524 -5.54 6.72 -1.91
CA ALA A 524 -4.87 5.99 -0.82
C ALA A 524 -3.34 6.14 -0.81
N GLY A 525 -2.73 6.50 -1.94
CA GLY A 525 -1.31 6.82 -2.06
C GLY A 525 -0.95 8.27 -1.73
N GLY A 526 -1.90 9.12 -1.33
CA GLY A 526 -1.66 10.54 -1.02
C GLY A 526 -1.24 11.39 -2.24
N LYS A 527 -1.38 10.87 -3.47
CA LYS A 527 -0.97 11.54 -4.72
C LYS A 527 -2.07 12.41 -5.33
N ALA A 528 -3.19 12.58 -4.62
CA ALA A 528 -4.32 13.39 -5.07
C ALA A 528 -4.12 14.88 -4.72
N HIS A 529 -3.30 15.59 -5.51
CA HIS A 529 -3.49 17.02 -5.73
C HIS A 529 -3.85 17.24 -7.21
N SER A 530 -5.09 17.71 -7.42
CA SER A 530 -5.67 18.27 -8.64
C SER A 530 -4.76 18.37 -9.89
N SER A 531 -5.07 17.58 -10.91
CA SER A 531 -4.78 17.97 -12.30
C SER A 531 -5.87 17.49 -13.25
N ILE A 532 -6.97 18.24 -13.26
CA ILE A 532 -7.64 18.58 -14.51
C ILE A 532 -6.58 19.31 -15.35
N SER A 533 -6.18 18.74 -16.49
CA SER A 533 -5.43 19.48 -17.50
C SER A 533 -6.30 19.59 -18.76
N PRO A 534 -6.66 20.81 -19.20
CA PRO A 534 -7.45 21.05 -20.40
C PRO A 534 -6.57 21.06 -21.65
N LEU A 535 -7.15 20.61 -22.77
CA LEU A 535 -6.71 20.74 -24.18
C LEU A 535 -5.63 19.77 -24.72
N ALA A 536 -6.10 18.72 -25.39
CA ALA A 536 -5.82 18.38 -26.80
C ALA A 536 -6.80 17.26 -27.24
N ALA A 537 -8.02 17.54 -27.68
CA ALA A 537 -8.46 17.98 -29.02
C ALA A 537 -9.32 16.89 -29.70
N LYS A 538 -10.64 17.14 -29.68
CA LYS A 538 -11.71 16.64 -30.57
C LYS A 538 -12.08 15.15 -30.56
N SER A 539 -13.07 14.80 -29.74
CA SER A 539 -14.19 13.95 -30.17
C SER A 539 -15.38 14.14 -29.24
N ASP A 540 -16.53 14.48 -29.80
CA ASP A 540 -17.80 14.68 -29.12
C ASP A 540 -18.32 13.38 -28.49
N THR A 541 -18.32 13.26 -27.16
CA THR A 541 -19.28 12.46 -26.39
C THR A 541 -19.56 13.13 -25.04
N PRO A 542 -20.82 13.25 -24.60
CA PRO A 542 -21.15 13.81 -23.29
C PRO A 542 -21.00 12.74 -22.19
N GLU A 543 -20.84 13.19 -20.95
CA GLU A 543 -20.90 12.41 -19.70
C GLU A 543 -19.60 11.69 -19.26
N ALA A 544 -18.70 12.47 -18.66
CA ALA A 544 -17.80 11.95 -17.62
C ALA A 544 -18.25 12.55 -16.28
N THR A 545 -18.59 11.67 -15.33
CA THR A 545 -19.04 11.97 -13.98
C THR A 545 -17.92 12.64 -13.18
N ASN A 546 -18.18 13.87 -12.72
CA ASN A 546 -17.30 14.58 -11.81
C ASN A 546 -17.38 13.95 -10.41
N ILE A 547 -16.28 13.38 -9.94
CA ILE A 547 -16.15 12.85 -8.58
C ILE A 547 -15.87 14.03 -7.63
N ASN A 548 -16.77 14.24 -6.65
CA ASN A 548 -16.58 15.15 -5.52
C ASN A 548 -16.70 14.31 -4.24
N VAL A 549 -15.67 13.53 -3.92
CA VAL A 549 -15.59 12.86 -2.61
C VAL A 549 -14.77 13.77 -1.70
N VAL A 550 -15.45 14.45 -0.77
CA VAL A 550 -14.81 15.17 0.33
C VAL A 550 -14.40 14.10 1.35
N ILE A 551 -13.12 13.69 1.30
CA ILE A 551 -12.50 12.92 2.38
C ILE A 551 -11.74 13.92 3.25
N ASP A 552 -12.06 13.92 4.54
CA ASP A 552 -11.44 14.75 5.56
C ASP A 552 -9.92 14.49 5.61
N GLU A 553 -9.09 15.53 5.50
CA GLU A 553 -7.63 15.46 5.33
C GLU A 553 -6.90 14.81 6.52
N GLU A 554 -7.57 14.57 7.65
CA GLU A 554 -6.95 14.04 8.88
C GLU A 554 -6.96 12.51 8.99
N ALA A 555 -7.62 11.77 8.09
CA ALA A 555 -7.77 10.31 8.16
C ALA A 555 -7.16 9.52 6.97
N GLY A 556 -6.31 10.17 6.17
CA GLY A 556 -5.66 9.53 5.01
C GLY A 556 -4.59 8.51 5.43
N VAL A 557 -4.89 7.22 5.32
CA VAL A 557 -3.88 6.16 5.47
C VAL A 557 -2.88 6.24 4.31
N SER A 558 -1.63 6.57 4.62
CA SER A 558 -0.53 6.59 3.66
C SER A 558 0.01 5.17 3.45
N ILE A 559 -0.27 4.58 2.30
CA ILE A 559 0.37 3.34 1.85
C ILE A 559 1.85 3.65 1.52
N PRO A 560 2.81 2.74 1.79
CA PRO A 560 4.19 2.93 1.33
C PRO A 560 4.25 3.10 -0.19
N ASP A 561 5.05 4.06 -0.68
CA ASP A 561 5.16 4.39 -2.11
C ASP A 561 5.48 3.18 -3.01
N ASP A 562 6.28 2.24 -2.52
CA ASP A 562 6.64 1.01 -3.24
C ASP A 562 5.43 0.08 -3.46
N GLU A 563 4.55 -0.03 -2.46
CA GLU A 563 3.34 -0.87 -2.54
C GLU A 563 2.28 -0.20 -3.41
N HIS A 564 2.13 1.13 -3.31
CA HIS A 564 1.30 1.93 -4.21
C HIS A 564 1.70 1.72 -5.68
N GLN A 565 2.99 1.86 -5.99
CA GLN A 565 3.50 1.72 -7.34
C GLN A 565 3.30 0.31 -7.89
N ARG A 566 3.42 -0.73 -7.05
CA ARG A 566 3.19 -2.12 -7.44
C ARG A 566 1.72 -2.37 -7.81
N VAL A 567 0.78 -1.92 -6.98
CA VAL A 567 -0.66 -2.09 -7.24
C VAL A 567 -1.08 -1.29 -8.46
N PHE A 568 -0.59 -0.06 -8.59
CA PHE A 568 -0.86 0.79 -9.75
C PHE A 568 -0.36 0.16 -11.06
N ASN A 569 0.85 -0.39 -11.08
CA ASN A 569 1.39 -1.09 -12.24
C ASN A 569 0.56 -2.35 -12.56
N ASN A 570 0.16 -3.12 -11.56
CA ASN A 570 -0.69 -4.30 -11.75
C ASN A 570 -2.07 -3.94 -12.32
N LEU A 571 -2.69 -2.85 -11.86
CA LEU A 571 -3.93 -2.34 -12.43
C LEU A 571 -3.73 -1.89 -13.87
N LYS A 572 -2.67 -1.14 -14.17
CA LYS A 572 -2.35 -0.73 -15.55
C LYS A 572 -2.16 -1.92 -16.49
N ASP A 573 -1.53 -2.99 -16.01
CA ASP A 573 -1.32 -4.22 -16.79
C ASP A 573 -2.59 -5.08 -16.89
N LEU A 574 -3.52 -4.98 -15.93
CA LEU A 574 -4.79 -5.71 -15.93
C LEU A 574 -5.57 -5.48 -17.23
N LEU A 575 -5.80 -4.22 -17.61
CA LEU A 575 -6.59 -3.90 -18.79
C LEU A 575 -5.97 -4.49 -20.07
N THR A 576 -4.63 -4.47 -20.17
CA THR A 576 -3.91 -5.06 -21.30
C THR A 576 -4.00 -6.59 -21.32
N THR A 577 -3.90 -7.22 -20.16
CA THR A 577 -4.00 -8.68 -20.01
C THR A 577 -5.43 -9.17 -20.31
N VAL A 578 -6.45 -8.42 -19.91
CA VAL A 578 -7.86 -8.70 -20.21
C VAL A 578 -8.14 -8.57 -21.70
N CYS A 579 -7.62 -7.53 -22.36
CA CYS A 579 -7.70 -7.38 -23.81
C CYS A 579 -7.03 -8.55 -24.55
N ASP A 580 -5.82 -8.96 -24.12
CA ASP A 580 -5.11 -10.11 -24.70
C ASP A 580 -5.90 -11.42 -24.57
N TYR A 581 -6.50 -11.66 -23.40
CA TYR A 581 -7.34 -12.82 -23.15
C TYR A 581 -8.61 -12.82 -24.01
N ALA A 582 -9.29 -11.67 -24.12
CA ALA A 582 -10.46 -11.51 -24.97
C ALA A 582 -10.12 -11.81 -26.45
N HIS A 583 -8.99 -11.31 -26.95
CA HIS A 583 -8.51 -11.61 -28.30
C HIS A 583 -8.15 -13.09 -28.46
N GLU A 584 -7.54 -13.74 -27.47
CA GLU A 584 -7.24 -15.19 -27.51
C GLU A 584 -8.53 -16.02 -27.61
N ARG A 585 -9.57 -15.65 -26.86
CA ARG A 585 -10.87 -16.34 -26.91
C ARG A 585 -11.59 -16.11 -28.24
N CYS A 586 -11.61 -14.88 -28.74
CA CYS A 586 -12.11 -14.56 -30.08
C CYS A 586 -11.36 -15.31 -31.20
N THR A 587 -10.05 -15.49 -31.05
CA THR A 587 -9.21 -16.24 -31.99
C THR A 587 -9.68 -17.69 -32.15
N ARG A 588 -10.24 -18.29 -31.10
CA ARG A 588 -10.76 -19.67 -31.15
C ARG A 588 -11.92 -19.81 -32.13
N PHE A 589 -12.76 -18.80 -32.31
CA PHE A 589 -13.85 -18.83 -33.30
C PHE A 589 -13.30 -18.96 -34.72
N VAL A 590 -12.29 -18.15 -35.05
CA VAL A 590 -11.61 -18.17 -36.35
C VAL A 590 -10.89 -19.51 -36.56
N ILE A 591 -10.13 -19.99 -35.57
CA ILE A 591 -9.39 -21.27 -35.67
C ILE A 591 -10.35 -22.46 -35.82
N VAL A 592 -11.46 -22.49 -35.08
CA VAL A 592 -12.43 -23.59 -35.14
C VAL A 592 -13.03 -23.67 -36.53
N LYS A 593 -13.42 -22.54 -37.13
CA LYS A 593 -13.95 -22.50 -38.49
C LYS A 593 -12.88 -22.77 -39.56
N ALA A 594 -11.62 -22.39 -39.30
CA ALA A 594 -10.50 -22.62 -40.20
C ALA A 594 -10.15 -24.11 -40.39
N LYS A 595 -10.39 -24.98 -39.40
CA LYS A 595 -9.90 -26.37 -39.39
C LYS A 595 -10.34 -27.22 -40.58
N ASP A 596 -11.50 -26.93 -41.16
CA ASP A 596 -12.05 -27.69 -42.29
C ASP A 596 -11.70 -27.07 -43.66
N GLY A 597 -10.78 -26.09 -43.67
CA GLY A 597 -10.39 -25.32 -44.86
C GLY A 597 -11.51 -24.41 -45.37
N PHE A 598 -12.57 -24.20 -44.59
CA PHE A 598 -13.71 -23.35 -44.96
C PHE A 598 -13.27 -21.92 -45.30
N LEU A 599 -12.45 -21.32 -44.43
CA LEU A 599 -11.94 -19.96 -44.61
C LEU A 599 -10.99 -19.83 -45.81
N GLU A 600 -10.42 -20.94 -46.31
CA GLU A 600 -9.59 -20.93 -47.53
C GLU A 600 -10.46 -20.94 -48.80
N LYS A 601 -11.71 -21.43 -48.70
CA LYS A 601 -12.67 -21.56 -49.82
C LYS A 601 -13.58 -20.35 -50.00
N LEU A 602 -13.46 -19.33 -49.15
CA LEU A 602 -14.28 -18.13 -49.22
C LEU A 602 -14.09 -17.38 -50.54
N ASN A 603 -15.08 -16.58 -50.92
CA ASN A 603 -14.93 -15.64 -52.01
C ASN A 603 -14.09 -14.42 -51.57
N VAL A 604 -13.52 -13.68 -52.53
CA VAL A 604 -12.70 -12.49 -52.25
C VAL A 604 -13.46 -11.43 -51.45
N ASN A 605 -14.75 -11.22 -51.76
CA ASN A 605 -15.59 -10.26 -51.06
C ASN A 605 -15.91 -10.71 -49.63
N GLU A 606 -16.25 -11.98 -49.43
CA GLU A 606 -16.51 -12.57 -48.11
C GLU A 606 -15.27 -12.49 -47.23
N PHE A 607 -14.10 -12.83 -47.77
CA PHE A 607 -12.84 -12.72 -47.07
C PHE A 607 -12.50 -11.26 -46.70
N PHE A 608 -12.80 -10.31 -47.57
CA PHE A 608 -12.62 -8.88 -47.29
C PHE A 608 -13.53 -8.38 -46.16
N GLU A 609 -14.81 -8.77 -46.16
CA GLU A 609 -15.73 -8.42 -45.08
C GLU A 609 -15.24 -8.96 -43.73
N LEU A 610 -14.73 -10.19 -43.71
CA LEU A 610 -14.12 -10.78 -42.52
C LEU A 610 -12.88 -10.00 -42.07
N SER A 611 -11.99 -9.62 -43.00
CA SER A 611 -10.80 -8.81 -42.70
C SER A 611 -11.18 -7.49 -42.05
N LYS A 612 -12.19 -6.81 -42.59
CA LYS A 612 -12.68 -5.53 -42.06
C LYS A 612 -13.30 -5.68 -40.67
N CYS A 613 -14.05 -6.75 -40.44
CA CYS A 613 -14.65 -7.06 -39.13
C CYS A 613 -13.56 -7.27 -38.06
N VAL A 614 -12.53 -8.08 -38.37
CA VAL A 614 -11.40 -8.34 -37.45
C VAL A 614 -10.56 -7.07 -37.20
N GLU A 615 -10.24 -6.31 -38.25
CA GLU A 615 -9.46 -5.06 -38.10
C GLU A 615 -10.22 -4.00 -37.29
N LYS A 616 -11.53 -3.86 -37.52
CA LYS A 616 -12.38 -2.94 -36.74
C LYS A 616 -12.38 -3.33 -35.26
N PHE A 617 -12.64 -4.60 -34.94
CA PHE A 617 -12.64 -5.05 -33.54
C PHE A 617 -11.29 -4.82 -32.85
N VAL A 618 -10.17 -5.11 -33.53
CA VAL A 618 -8.83 -4.86 -32.97
C VAL A 618 -8.58 -3.36 -32.74
N SER A 619 -9.02 -2.50 -33.66
CA SER A 619 -8.93 -1.03 -33.50
C SER A 619 -9.80 -0.52 -32.35
N ASP A 620 -11.01 -1.06 -32.21
CA ASP A 620 -11.93 -0.70 -31.13
C ASP A 620 -11.34 -1.13 -29.77
N CYS A 621 -10.80 -2.34 -29.65
CA CYS A 621 -10.08 -2.80 -28.46
C CYS A 621 -8.82 -1.97 -28.15
N GLU A 622 -8.07 -1.53 -29.17
CA GLU A 622 -6.91 -0.64 -29.01
C GLU A 622 -7.34 0.72 -28.43
N SER A 623 -8.50 1.25 -28.83
CA SER A 623 -9.05 2.49 -28.25
C SER A 623 -9.41 2.36 -26.76
N VAL A 624 -9.85 1.17 -26.34
CA VAL A 624 -10.19 0.88 -24.94
C VAL A 624 -8.93 0.70 -24.11
N CYS A 625 -8.00 -0.18 -24.54
CA CYS A 625 -6.85 -0.62 -23.75
C CYS A 625 -5.56 0.19 -23.99
N GLY A 626 -5.48 1.00 -25.05
CA GLY A 626 -4.29 1.79 -25.42
C GLY A 626 -3.10 0.98 -25.97
N LYS A 627 -3.23 -0.36 -26.05
CA LYS A 627 -2.26 -1.26 -26.67
C LYS A 627 -2.96 -2.19 -27.66
N ARG A 628 -2.31 -2.42 -28.81
CA ARG A 628 -2.79 -3.35 -29.83
C ARG A 628 -2.38 -4.79 -29.49
N SER A 629 -3.36 -5.63 -29.18
CA SER A 629 -3.11 -7.05 -28.95
C SER A 629 -2.95 -7.82 -30.27
N ALA A 630 -1.94 -8.69 -30.34
CA ALA A 630 -1.49 -9.32 -31.58
C ALA A 630 -2.07 -10.72 -31.84
N SER A 631 -2.70 -11.37 -30.86
CA SER A 631 -3.11 -12.79 -30.97
C SER A 631 -4.11 -13.04 -32.10
N LEU A 632 -5.20 -12.27 -32.15
CA LEU A 632 -6.22 -12.35 -33.19
C LEU A 632 -5.68 -11.96 -34.57
N LEU A 633 -4.88 -10.89 -34.64
CA LEU A 633 -4.25 -10.47 -35.89
C LEU A 633 -3.32 -11.53 -36.46
N LEU A 634 -2.50 -12.14 -35.61
CA LEU A 634 -1.56 -13.17 -36.04
C LEU A 634 -2.29 -14.43 -36.55
N ALA A 635 -3.36 -14.84 -35.85
CA ALA A 635 -4.20 -15.94 -36.29
C ALA A 635 -4.89 -15.63 -37.62
N PHE A 636 -5.43 -14.42 -37.76
CA PHE A 636 -6.06 -13.97 -39.00
C PHE A 636 -5.05 -13.84 -40.14
N GLN A 637 -3.84 -13.32 -39.90
CA GLN A 637 -2.75 -13.26 -40.89
C GLN A 637 -2.34 -14.65 -41.37
N ASN A 638 -2.21 -15.62 -40.46
CA ASN A 638 -1.94 -17.00 -40.83
C ASN A 638 -3.04 -17.58 -41.73
N GLN A 639 -4.31 -17.30 -41.41
CA GLN A 639 -5.42 -17.72 -42.24
C GLN A 639 -5.46 -16.98 -43.59
N SER A 640 -5.09 -15.71 -43.61
CA SER A 640 -4.99 -14.89 -44.82
C SER A 640 -3.93 -15.43 -45.77
N ASN A 641 -2.76 -15.81 -45.26
CA ASN A 641 -1.71 -16.43 -46.06
C ASN A 641 -2.18 -17.75 -46.68
N ARG A 642 -2.94 -18.56 -45.94
CA ARG A 642 -3.55 -19.79 -46.48
C ARG A 642 -4.56 -19.50 -47.58
N PHE A 643 -5.42 -18.50 -47.38
CA PHE A 643 -6.36 -18.03 -48.39
C PHE A 643 -5.64 -17.56 -49.66
N VAL A 644 -4.64 -16.68 -49.54
CA VAL A 644 -3.86 -16.17 -50.69
C VAL A 644 -3.13 -17.29 -51.43
N ASN A 645 -2.55 -18.24 -50.68
CA ASN A 645 -1.91 -19.42 -51.28
C ASN A 645 -2.91 -20.25 -52.09
N ARG A 646 -4.06 -20.58 -51.52
CA ARG A 646 -5.10 -21.34 -52.22
C ARG A 646 -5.67 -20.56 -53.41
N PHE A 647 -5.94 -19.27 -53.22
CA PHE A 647 -6.36 -18.36 -54.29
C PHE A 647 -5.40 -18.45 -55.47
N HIS A 648 -4.08 -18.38 -55.22
CA HIS A 648 -3.08 -18.49 -56.27
C HIS A 648 -2.98 -19.89 -56.89
N GLU A 649 -2.94 -20.95 -56.08
CA GLU A 649 -2.89 -22.32 -56.60
C GLU A 649 -4.09 -22.64 -57.49
N ASP A 650 -5.31 -22.21 -57.11
CA ASP A 650 -6.52 -22.40 -57.92
C ASP A 650 -6.39 -21.73 -59.31
N ARG A 651 -5.85 -20.49 -59.37
CA ARG A 651 -5.61 -19.79 -60.65
C ARG A 651 -4.47 -20.44 -61.44
N LYS A 652 -3.41 -20.86 -60.77
CA LYS A 652 -2.23 -21.51 -61.37
C LYS A 652 -2.59 -22.85 -62.00
N THR A 653 -3.31 -23.70 -61.27
CA THR A 653 -3.82 -25.00 -61.77
C THR A 653 -4.78 -24.77 -62.92
N LYS A 654 -5.74 -23.84 -62.79
CA LYS A 654 -6.68 -23.51 -63.86
C LYS A 654 -5.96 -23.02 -65.12
N LEU A 655 -5.00 -22.11 -64.99
CA LEU A 655 -4.21 -21.61 -66.12
C LEU A 655 -3.42 -22.73 -66.80
N SER A 656 -2.74 -23.59 -66.02
CA SER A 656 -1.99 -24.72 -66.58
C SER A 656 -2.88 -25.69 -67.35
N LEU A 657 -4.05 -26.05 -66.80
CA LEU A 657 -5.00 -26.96 -67.45
C LEU A 657 -5.54 -26.40 -68.77
N ILE A 658 -5.82 -25.09 -68.81
CA ILE A 658 -6.36 -24.47 -70.02
C ILE A 658 -5.25 -24.30 -71.07
N LEU A 659 -4.02 -23.96 -70.66
CA LEU A 659 -2.85 -23.91 -71.54
C LEU A 659 -2.52 -25.28 -72.15
N ASP A 660 -2.55 -26.34 -71.34
CA ASP A 660 -2.24 -27.70 -71.80
C ASP A 660 -3.27 -28.24 -72.81
N ASN A 661 -4.48 -27.68 -72.82
CA ASN A 661 -5.55 -28.01 -73.76
C ASN A 661 -5.70 -26.99 -74.90
N GLU A 662 -4.85 -25.97 -74.97
CA GLU A 662 -4.99 -24.85 -75.90
C GLU A 662 -4.63 -25.25 -77.34
N ARG A 663 -5.56 -25.01 -78.28
CA ARG A 663 -5.39 -25.41 -79.69
C ARG A 663 -4.70 -24.36 -80.55
N TRP A 664 -4.38 -23.19 -79.99
CA TRP A 664 -3.75 -22.07 -80.69
C TRP A 664 -4.56 -21.64 -81.92
N LYS A 665 -5.88 -21.60 -81.75
CA LYS A 665 -6.81 -21.06 -82.74
C LYS A 665 -7.33 -19.71 -82.27
N GLN A 666 -7.69 -18.86 -83.23
CA GLN A 666 -8.34 -17.60 -82.92
C GLN A 666 -9.66 -17.89 -82.19
N ALA A 667 -9.84 -17.24 -81.05
CA ALA A 667 -11.03 -17.35 -80.23
C ALA A 667 -11.95 -16.15 -80.48
N ASP A 668 -13.26 -16.39 -80.44
CA ASP A 668 -14.24 -15.32 -80.41
C ASP A 668 -14.15 -14.60 -79.06
N VAL A 669 -14.13 -13.26 -79.10
CA VAL A 669 -14.00 -12.38 -77.94
C VAL A 669 -15.40 -12.02 -77.44
N PRO A 670 -15.82 -12.48 -76.24
CA PRO A 670 -17.07 -12.05 -75.63
C PRO A 670 -17.08 -10.54 -75.36
N SER A 671 -18.25 -9.92 -75.47
CA SER A 671 -18.45 -8.48 -75.24
C SER A 671 -17.94 -8.01 -73.87
N GLU A 672 -18.06 -8.84 -72.83
CA GLU A 672 -17.55 -8.57 -71.48
C GLU A 672 -16.05 -8.24 -71.45
N PHE A 673 -15.25 -8.87 -72.32
CA PHE A 673 -13.81 -8.60 -72.41
C PHE A 673 -13.51 -7.32 -73.17
N GLN A 674 -14.29 -6.98 -74.19
CA GLN A 674 -14.14 -5.70 -74.88
C GLN A 674 -14.50 -4.54 -73.96
N GLU A 675 -15.62 -4.64 -73.23
CA GLU A 675 -16.05 -3.64 -72.24
C GLU A 675 -15.02 -3.47 -71.12
N LEU A 676 -14.42 -4.56 -70.65
CA LEU A 676 -13.35 -4.53 -69.66
C LEU A 676 -12.12 -3.77 -70.18
N VAL A 677 -11.71 -4.05 -71.42
CA VAL A 677 -10.56 -3.41 -72.05
C VAL A 677 -10.81 -1.93 -72.32
N ASP A 678 -12.01 -1.59 -72.79
CA ASP A 678 -12.46 -0.21 -73.01
C ASP A 678 -12.48 0.55 -71.67
N HIS A 679 -13.00 -0.07 -70.60
CA HIS A 679 -12.98 0.50 -69.26
C HIS A 679 -11.56 0.79 -68.77
N ILE A 680 -10.63 -0.15 -68.93
CA ILE A 680 -9.22 0.05 -68.55
C ILE A 680 -8.58 1.19 -69.37
N ALA A 681 -8.93 1.31 -70.66
CA ALA A 681 -8.42 2.37 -71.52
C ALA A 681 -8.97 3.76 -71.14
N GLU A 682 -10.23 3.84 -70.70
CA GLU A 682 -10.90 5.08 -70.31
C GLU A 682 -10.55 5.56 -68.89
N THR A 683 -10.57 4.66 -67.90
CA THR A 683 -10.39 5.03 -66.48
C THR A 683 -8.94 4.90 -66.02
N GLY A 684 -8.13 4.10 -66.70
CA GLY A 684 -6.80 3.71 -66.24
C GLY A 684 -6.82 2.80 -65.00
N GLU A 685 -7.99 2.38 -64.52
CA GLU A 685 -8.13 1.49 -63.36
C GLU A 685 -8.28 0.03 -63.79
N LEU A 686 -7.47 -0.85 -63.20
CA LEU A 686 -7.51 -2.29 -63.43
C LEU A 686 -8.57 -2.96 -62.56
N ALA A 687 -9.84 -2.61 -62.79
CA ALA A 687 -11.00 -3.17 -62.10
C ALA A 687 -12.04 -3.68 -63.10
N MET A 688 -12.81 -4.69 -62.70
CA MET A 688 -13.98 -5.10 -63.48
C MET A 688 -15.03 -3.99 -63.42
N PRO A 689 -15.68 -3.63 -64.54
CA PRO A 689 -16.81 -2.71 -64.51
C PRO A 689 -17.92 -3.30 -63.62
N LYS A 690 -18.43 -2.50 -62.67
CA LYS A 690 -19.60 -2.89 -61.88
C LYS A 690 -20.75 -3.12 -62.87
N LYS A 691 -21.35 -4.31 -62.87
CA LYS A 691 -22.60 -4.54 -63.61
C LYS A 691 -23.57 -3.44 -63.19
N ALA A 692 -23.96 -2.58 -64.13
CA ALA A 692 -25.09 -1.69 -63.92
C ALA A 692 -26.30 -2.57 -63.55
N SER A 693 -27.02 -2.17 -62.51
CA SER A 693 -28.25 -2.80 -62.04
C SER A 693 -29.17 -3.22 -63.18
N ASP A 694 -29.82 -4.39 -63.03
CA ASP A 694 -30.76 -5.10 -63.93
C ASP A 694 -31.95 -4.25 -64.46
N THR A 695 -31.68 -3.12 -65.10
CA THR A 695 -32.72 -2.16 -65.55
C THR A 695 -32.58 -1.68 -66.98
N ASP A 696 -31.59 -2.18 -67.74
CA ASP A 696 -31.54 -1.94 -69.18
C ASP A 696 -31.69 -3.26 -69.95
N LEU A 697 -32.92 -3.52 -70.37
CA LEU A 697 -33.25 -4.42 -71.47
C LEU A 697 -32.56 -3.91 -72.75
N CYS A 698 -31.37 -4.39 -73.12
CA CYS A 698 -30.75 -4.05 -74.42
C CYS A 698 -29.75 -5.12 -74.90
N GLU A 699 -30.11 -5.75 -76.02
CA GLU A 699 -29.30 -6.46 -77.03
C GLU A 699 -28.15 -7.38 -76.56
N ALA A 700 -28.32 -8.69 -76.83
CA ALA A 700 -27.23 -9.66 -76.75
C ALA A 700 -26.09 -9.25 -77.70
N LYS A 701 -25.10 -8.51 -77.19
CA LYS A 701 -23.90 -8.12 -77.94
C LYS A 701 -23.19 -9.39 -78.42
N HIS A 702 -23.21 -9.61 -79.73
CA HIS A 702 -22.56 -10.77 -80.34
C HIS A 702 -21.05 -10.77 -80.07
N PRO A 703 -20.44 -11.95 -79.88
CA PRO A 703 -18.99 -12.08 -79.77
C PRO A 703 -18.31 -11.54 -81.04
N LYS A 704 -17.18 -10.84 -80.87
CA LYS A 704 -16.39 -10.29 -81.99
C LYS A 704 -15.17 -11.18 -82.26
N GLU A 705 -14.71 -11.23 -83.51
CA GLU A 705 -13.53 -12.04 -83.88
C GLU A 705 -12.19 -11.44 -83.42
N TYR A 706 -12.17 -10.15 -83.07
CA TYR A 706 -10.96 -9.40 -82.68
C TYR A 706 -11.21 -8.57 -81.44
N LEU A 707 -10.15 -8.44 -80.61
CA LEU A 707 -10.09 -7.49 -79.50
C LEU A 707 -9.51 -6.17 -80.01
N PHE A 708 -10.18 -5.05 -79.73
CA PHE A 708 -9.70 -3.73 -80.12
C PHE A 708 -9.09 -3.00 -78.93
N ILE A 709 -7.85 -2.54 -79.05
CA ILE A 709 -7.16 -1.76 -78.01
C ILE A 709 -6.61 -0.48 -78.64
N ASN A 710 -7.10 0.69 -78.23
CA ASN A 710 -6.67 1.99 -78.76
C ASN A 710 -6.69 2.06 -80.30
N GLY A 711 -7.67 1.42 -80.94
CA GLY A 711 -7.80 1.35 -82.40
C GLY A 711 -6.99 0.24 -83.10
N GLU A 712 -6.15 -0.52 -82.39
CA GLU A 712 -5.41 -1.65 -82.96
C GLU A 712 -6.19 -2.97 -82.83
N LYS A 713 -6.15 -3.79 -83.90
CA LYS A 713 -6.76 -5.12 -83.94
C LYS A 713 -5.84 -6.17 -83.31
N TYR A 714 -6.35 -6.93 -82.34
CA TYR A 714 -5.66 -8.07 -81.73
C TYR A 714 -6.45 -9.36 -81.97
N ALA A 715 -5.86 -10.28 -82.73
CA ALA A 715 -6.32 -11.66 -82.81
C ALA A 715 -5.77 -12.43 -81.61
N VAL A 716 -6.66 -12.98 -80.77
CA VAL A 716 -6.31 -13.56 -79.48
C VAL A 716 -6.79 -15.00 -79.36
N VAL A 717 -6.25 -15.69 -78.36
CA VAL A 717 -6.57 -17.07 -78.00
C VAL A 717 -7.30 -17.05 -76.65
N GLY A 718 -8.22 -18.00 -76.43
CA GLY A 718 -9.10 -18.03 -75.25
C GLY A 718 -8.35 -18.06 -73.91
N THR A 719 -7.23 -18.78 -73.84
CA THR A 719 -6.32 -18.79 -72.67
C THR A 719 -5.86 -17.39 -72.25
N VAL A 720 -5.52 -16.52 -73.20
CA VAL A 720 -5.03 -15.16 -72.89
C VAL A 720 -6.13 -14.28 -72.29
N LEU A 721 -7.38 -14.43 -72.75
CA LEU A 721 -8.53 -13.70 -72.22
C LEU A 721 -8.78 -14.09 -70.77
N LEU A 722 -8.70 -15.38 -70.46
CA LEU A 722 -8.83 -15.88 -69.09
C LEU A 722 -7.66 -15.45 -68.21
N LEU A 723 -6.43 -15.40 -68.73
CA LEU A 723 -5.29 -14.85 -68.01
C LEU A 723 -5.49 -13.37 -67.69
N LEU A 724 -5.97 -12.57 -68.64
CA LEU A 724 -6.27 -11.15 -68.42
C LEU A 724 -7.30 -10.99 -67.29
N LYS A 725 -8.37 -11.79 -67.29
CA LYS A 725 -9.35 -11.83 -66.20
C LYS A 725 -8.70 -12.17 -64.85
N MET A 726 -7.86 -13.21 -64.79
CA MET A 726 -7.13 -13.57 -63.57
C MET A 726 -6.26 -12.40 -63.07
N VAL A 727 -5.51 -11.72 -63.95
CA VAL A 727 -4.67 -10.57 -63.61
C VAL A 727 -5.48 -9.45 -62.96
N ILE A 728 -6.69 -9.19 -63.46
CA ILE A 728 -7.60 -8.20 -62.89
C ILE A 728 -8.16 -8.65 -61.54
N GLU A 729 -8.47 -9.94 -61.36
CA GLU A 729 -8.84 -10.48 -60.04
C GLU A 729 -7.74 -10.22 -59.00
N TYR A 730 -6.45 -10.36 -59.36
CA TYR A 730 -5.33 -9.99 -58.48
C TYR A 730 -5.32 -8.47 -58.17
N CYS A 731 -5.54 -7.62 -59.18
CA CYS A 731 -5.58 -6.16 -59.01
C CYS A 731 -6.76 -5.70 -58.13
N TYR A 732 -7.89 -6.41 -58.21
CA TYR A 732 -9.04 -6.21 -57.34
C TYR A 732 -8.73 -6.61 -55.89
N CYS A 733 -8.10 -7.77 -55.66
CA CYS A 733 -7.70 -8.22 -54.31
C CYS A 733 -6.81 -7.20 -53.59
N ILE A 734 -5.89 -6.55 -54.30
CA ILE A 734 -4.97 -5.55 -53.73
C ILE A 734 -5.66 -4.25 -53.33
N SER A 735 -6.66 -3.86 -54.12
CA SER A 735 -7.43 -2.64 -53.84
C SER A 735 -8.23 -2.78 -52.54
N ASN A 736 -8.69 -3.99 -52.24
CA ASN A 736 -9.45 -4.30 -51.05
C ASN A 736 -8.58 -4.72 -49.86
N VAL A 737 -7.45 -5.40 -50.07
CA VAL A 737 -6.58 -5.89 -48.98
C VAL A 737 -5.12 -5.46 -49.18
N PRO A 738 -4.76 -4.21 -48.82
CA PRO A 738 -3.42 -3.66 -49.07
C PRO A 738 -2.29 -4.38 -48.31
N SER A 739 -2.60 -4.99 -47.17
CA SER A 739 -1.64 -5.67 -46.29
C SER A 739 -0.87 -6.81 -46.98
N PHE A 740 -1.44 -7.44 -48.00
CA PHE A 740 -0.84 -8.57 -48.72
C PHE A 740 -0.30 -8.20 -50.11
N THR A 741 -0.27 -6.91 -50.45
CA THR A 741 0.22 -6.43 -51.76
C THR A 741 1.59 -7.01 -52.16
N PRO A 742 2.59 -7.12 -51.26
CA PRO A 742 3.89 -7.71 -51.63
C PRO A 742 3.83 -9.20 -51.99
N ASP A 743 3.01 -10.00 -51.29
CA ASP A 743 2.86 -11.43 -51.57
C ASP A 743 2.03 -11.64 -52.84
N LEU A 744 0.92 -10.91 -53.01
CA LEU A 744 0.13 -10.97 -54.25
C LEU A 744 0.95 -10.57 -55.49
N LEU A 745 1.95 -9.68 -55.34
CA LEU A 745 2.86 -9.31 -56.43
C LEU A 745 3.70 -10.49 -56.88
N THR A 746 4.38 -11.15 -55.95
CA THR A 746 5.27 -12.28 -56.28
C THR A 746 4.47 -13.43 -56.88
N ARG A 747 3.25 -13.67 -56.39
CA ARG A 747 2.31 -14.67 -56.92
C ARG A 747 1.81 -14.33 -58.32
N LEU A 748 1.48 -13.07 -58.60
CA LEU A 748 1.09 -12.66 -59.95
C LEU A 748 2.25 -12.77 -60.94
N VAL A 749 3.47 -12.40 -60.52
CA VAL A 749 4.68 -12.59 -61.33
C VAL A 749 4.90 -14.08 -61.62
N ASP A 750 4.73 -14.97 -60.65
CA ASP A 750 4.82 -16.42 -60.86
C ASP A 750 3.78 -16.92 -61.89
N LEU A 751 2.53 -16.45 -61.79
CA LEU A 751 1.48 -16.79 -62.74
C LEU A 751 1.81 -16.35 -64.18
N LEU A 752 2.33 -15.14 -64.35
CA LEU A 752 2.73 -14.62 -65.65
C LEU A 752 3.99 -15.30 -66.19
N LYS A 753 4.94 -15.70 -65.33
CA LYS A 753 6.09 -16.51 -65.73
C LYS A 753 5.66 -17.91 -66.18
N LEU A 754 4.70 -18.52 -65.50
CA LEU A 754 4.12 -19.80 -65.90
C LEU A 754 3.52 -19.71 -67.31
N PHE A 755 2.72 -18.67 -67.59
CA PHE A 755 2.17 -18.46 -68.94
C PHE A 755 3.27 -18.34 -69.99
N ASN A 756 4.31 -17.53 -69.76
CA ASN A 756 5.40 -17.33 -70.72
C ASN A 756 6.17 -18.62 -70.98
N SER A 757 6.64 -19.26 -69.92
CA SER A 757 7.43 -20.49 -69.97
C SER A 757 6.64 -21.63 -70.63
N ARG A 758 5.36 -21.81 -70.24
CA ARG A 758 4.52 -22.87 -70.80
C ARG A 758 4.16 -22.60 -72.26
N THR A 759 3.92 -21.35 -72.64
CA THR A 759 3.72 -20.96 -74.05
C THR A 759 4.96 -21.27 -74.89
N CYS A 760 6.16 -20.96 -74.38
CA CYS A 760 7.42 -21.29 -75.05
C CYS A 760 7.56 -22.82 -75.25
N GLN A 761 7.30 -23.62 -74.22
CA GLN A 761 7.35 -25.09 -74.31
C GLN A 761 6.32 -25.66 -75.29
N LEU A 762 5.08 -25.15 -75.29
CA LEU A 762 4.02 -25.64 -76.16
C LEU A 762 4.25 -25.28 -77.62
N VAL A 763 4.74 -24.06 -77.89
CA VAL A 763 4.86 -23.50 -79.24
C VAL A 763 6.26 -23.71 -79.85
N LEU A 764 7.33 -23.31 -79.16
CA LEU A 764 8.71 -23.47 -79.64
C LEU A 764 9.28 -24.86 -79.30
N GLY A 765 8.99 -25.36 -78.10
CA GLY A 765 9.42 -26.69 -77.63
C GLY A 765 8.62 -27.87 -78.20
N ALA A 766 7.69 -27.61 -79.13
CA ALA A 766 6.82 -28.60 -79.76
C ALA A 766 5.94 -29.43 -78.79
N GLY A 767 5.76 -28.99 -77.55
CA GLY A 767 4.96 -29.70 -76.54
C GLY A 767 3.48 -29.84 -76.91
N ALA A 768 2.95 -28.90 -77.70
CA ALA A 768 1.56 -28.97 -78.18
C ALA A 768 1.29 -30.13 -79.14
N LEU A 769 2.33 -30.67 -79.80
CA LEU A 769 2.20 -31.87 -80.64
C LEU A 769 1.90 -33.11 -79.80
N GLN A 770 2.56 -33.23 -78.63
CA GLN A 770 2.45 -34.39 -77.75
C GLN A 770 1.21 -34.34 -76.85
N LEU A 771 0.91 -33.17 -76.29
CA LEU A 771 -0.18 -33.02 -75.30
C LEU A 771 -1.57 -32.94 -75.95
N ILE A 772 -1.70 -32.16 -77.03
CA ILE A 772 -3.00 -31.87 -77.66
C ILE A 772 -3.24 -32.74 -78.90
N GLY A 773 -2.19 -33.40 -79.41
CA GLY A 773 -2.26 -34.21 -80.63
C GLY A 773 -2.35 -33.37 -81.91
N LEU A 774 -1.84 -32.13 -81.90
CA LEU A 774 -1.73 -31.33 -83.12
C LEU A 774 -0.77 -32.01 -84.11
N LYS A 775 -1.14 -32.08 -85.39
CA LYS A 775 -0.31 -32.71 -86.43
C LYS A 775 0.95 -31.91 -86.76
N SER A 776 0.88 -30.58 -86.69
CA SER A 776 2.01 -29.67 -86.93
C SER A 776 1.75 -28.31 -86.30
N ILE A 777 2.82 -27.60 -85.92
CA ILE A 777 2.78 -26.20 -85.47
C ILE A 777 2.92 -25.33 -86.72
N THR A 778 1.85 -24.63 -87.07
CA THR A 778 1.80 -23.80 -88.28
C THR A 778 2.31 -22.38 -88.01
N THR A 779 2.65 -21.65 -89.07
CA THR A 779 2.97 -20.21 -89.03
C THR A 779 1.87 -19.39 -88.36
N ARG A 780 0.59 -19.76 -88.56
CA ARG A 780 -0.57 -19.10 -87.95
C ARG A 780 -0.56 -19.27 -86.42
N ASN A 781 -0.23 -20.47 -85.92
CA ASN A 781 -0.15 -20.75 -84.48
C ASN A 781 0.96 -19.91 -83.82
N LEU A 782 2.15 -19.82 -84.46
CA LEU A 782 3.26 -19.00 -83.99
C LEU A 782 2.88 -17.51 -83.94
N ALA A 783 2.21 -17.01 -84.97
CA ALA A 783 1.76 -15.63 -85.04
C ALA A 783 0.69 -15.31 -83.97
N LEU A 784 -0.25 -16.21 -83.72
CA LEU A 784 -1.24 -16.09 -82.64
C LEU A 784 -0.58 -16.09 -81.26
N ALA A 785 0.40 -16.98 -81.02
CA ALA A 785 1.17 -17.00 -79.78
C ALA A 785 1.93 -15.67 -79.58
N SER A 786 2.58 -15.16 -80.63
CA SER A 786 3.24 -13.86 -80.60
C SER A 786 2.26 -12.73 -80.26
N ARG A 787 1.07 -12.69 -80.87
CA ARG A 787 0.00 -11.73 -80.56
C ARG A 787 -0.43 -11.77 -79.11
N CYS A 788 -0.62 -12.96 -78.56
CA CYS A 788 -1.02 -13.17 -77.16
C CYS A 788 0.06 -12.66 -76.18
N LEU A 789 1.33 -12.92 -76.47
CA LEU A 789 2.45 -12.41 -75.67
C LEU A 789 2.56 -10.88 -75.76
N GLN A 790 2.39 -10.30 -76.95
CA GLN A 790 2.40 -8.85 -77.14
C GLN A 790 1.24 -8.15 -76.43
N LEU A 791 0.06 -8.78 -76.38
CA LEU A 791 -1.06 -8.30 -75.60
C LEU A 791 -0.69 -8.21 -74.12
N MET A 792 -0.17 -9.30 -73.54
CA MET A 792 0.26 -9.31 -72.14
C MET A 792 1.39 -8.31 -71.87
N LEU A 793 2.33 -8.15 -72.80
CA LEU A 793 3.41 -7.17 -72.73
C LEU A 793 2.88 -5.73 -72.62
N ARG A 794 1.73 -5.42 -73.21
CA ARG A 794 1.07 -4.12 -73.10
C ARG A 794 0.41 -3.90 -71.73
N TYR A 795 -0.11 -4.95 -71.10
CA TYR A 795 -0.77 -4.85 -69.79
C TYR A 795 0.21 -4.90 -68.61
N ILE A 796 1.37 -5.55 -68.73
CA ILE A 796 2.36 -5.64 -67.64
C ILE A 796 2.74 -4.25 -67.07
N PRO A 797 3.02 -3.20 -67.87
CA PRO A 797 3.31 -1.87 -67.35
C PRO A 797 2.14 -1.22 -66.59
N LEU A 798 0.90 -1.45 -67.01
CA LEU A 798 -0.30 -0.95 -66.33
C LEU A 798 -0.45 -1.61 -64.95
N VAL A 799 -0.29 -2.94 -64.92
CA VAL A 799 -0.30 -3.73 -63.67
C VAL A 799 0.82 -3.26 -62.74
N LYS A 800 2.03 -3.08 -63.27
CA LYS A 800 3.19 -2.56 -62.53
C LYS A 800 2.88 -1.22 -61.86
N ALA A 801 2.24 -0.29 -62.57
CA ALA A 801 1.86 1.02 -62.04
C ALA A 801 0.85 0.90 -60.88
N HIS A 802 -0.16 0.04 -61.04
CA HIS A 802 -1.19 -0.21 -60.01
C HIS A 802 -0.58 -0.78 -58.72
N PHE A 803 0.30 -1.79 -58.83
CA PHE A 803 1.02 -2.33 -57.67
C PHE A 803 1.94 -1.29 -57.03
N LYS A 804 2.64 -0.49 -57.83
CA LYS A 804 3.53 0.56 -57.31
C LYS A 804 2.77 1.61 -56.49
N ALA A 805 1.54 1.95 -56.87
CA ALA A 805 0.71 2.92 -56.15
C ALA A 805 0.21 2.41 -54.78
N LYS A 806 0.09 1.09 -54.61
CA LYS A 806 -0.45 0.46 -53.39
C LYS A 806 0.62 -0.13 -52.45
N LEU A 807 1.88 -0.24 -52.91
CA LEU A 807 2.98 -0.78 -52.11
C LEU A 807 3.53 0.25 -51.11
N SER A 808 3.90 -0.25 -49.93
CA SER A 808 4.68 0.51 -48.95
C SER A 808 6.11 0.80 -49.44
N LEU A 809 6.75 1.87 -48.96
CA LEU A 809 8.12 2.26 -49.32
C LEU A 809 9.16 1.14 -49.18
N ARG A 810 8.97 0.20 -48.23
CA ARG A 810 9.88 -0.91 -47.96
C ARG A 810 9.90 -1.97 -49.07
N SER A 811 8.78 -2.19 -49.75
CA SER A 811 8.58 -3.28 -50.71
C SER A 811 8.56 -2.83 -52.18
N VAL A 812 8.74 -1.53 -52.45
CA VAL A 812 8.73 -0.96 -53.82
C VAL A 812 9.77 -1.62 -54.74
N HIS A 813 10.88 -2.11 -54.21
CA HIS A 813 11.92 -2.79 -55.00
C HIS A 813 11.41 -4.05 -55.74
N LEU A 814 10.36 -4.71 -55.23
CA LEU A 814 9.74 -5.89 -55.85
C LEU A 814 9.12 -5.58 -57.22
N VAL A 815 8.79 -4.31 -57.49
CA VAL A 815 8.27 -3.86 -58.78
C VAL A 815 9.26 -4.13 -59.93
N LYS A 816 10.56 -4.27 -59.64
CA LYS A 816 11.58 -4.68 -60.63
C LYS A 816 11.32 -6.07 -61.23
N HIS A 817 10.58 -6.94 -60.53
CA HIS A 817 10.22 -8.25 -61.08
C HIS A 817 9.34 -8.12 -62.33
N PHE A 818 8.51 -7.07 -62.44
CA PHE A 818 7.74 -6.79 -63.66
C PHE A 818 8.62 -6.28 -64.81
N ASP A 819 9.74 -5.61 -64.52
CA ASP A 819 10.70 -5.19 -65.56
C ASP A 819 11.39 -6.40 -66.17
N GLN A 820 11.85 -7.32 -65.32
CA GLN A 820 12.40 -8.59 -65.80
C GLN A 820 11.35 -9.38 -66.60
N LEU A 821 10.11 -9.45 -66.11
CA LEU A 821 9.03 -10.12 -66.81
C LEU A 821 8.75 -9.51 -68.19
N SER A 822 8.74 -8.17 -68.29
CA SER A 822 8.54 -7.48 -69.57
C SER A 822 9.65 -7.84 -70.57
N LYS A 823 10.90 -7.93 -70.09
CA LYS A 823 12.03 -8.38 -70.89
C LYS A 823 11.86 -9.85 -71.33
N ASP A 824 11.53 -10.75 -70.41
CA ASP A 824 11.34 -12.18 -70.71
C ASP A 824 10.24 -12.42 -71.77
N TYR A 825 9.18 -11.60 -71.77
CA TYR A 825 8.13 -11.65 -72.79
C TYR A 825 8.59 -11.08 -74.14
N SER A 826 9.36 -9.99 -74.12
CA SER A 826 9.94 -9.39 -75.34
C SER A 826 10.91 -10.36 -76.01
N ASP A 827 11.83 -10.94 -75.24
CA ASP A 827 12.82 -11.91 -75.73
C ASP A 827 12.11 -13.12 -76.37
N HIS A 828 11.03 -13.63 -75.75
CA HIS A 828 10.25 -14.72 -76.32
C HIS A 828 9.50 -14.33 -77.60
N VAL A 829 8.98 -13.10 -77.71
CA VAL A 829 8.39 -12.59 -78.96
C VAL A 829 9.45 -12.56 -80.08
N GLU A 830 10.67 -12.12 -79.76
CA GLU A 830 11.79 -12.12 -80.71
C GLU A 830 12.20 -13.53 -81.13
N GLU A 831 12.22 -14.49 -80.22
CA GLU A 831 12.48 -15.92 -80.52
C GLU A 831 11.42 -16.50 -81.48
N ILE A 832 10.14 -16.17 -81.28
CA ILE A 832 9.06 -16.59 -82.19
C ILE A 832 9.27 -15.96 -83.57
N VAL A 833 9.62 -14.68 -83.63
CA VAL A 833 9.93 -13.99 -84.91
C VAL A 833 11.12 -14.63 -85.61
N ALA A 834 12.19 -14.95 -84.88
CA ALA A 834 13.36 -15.66 -85.41
C ALA A 834 12.97 -17.05 -85.95
N LYS A 835 12.09 -17.76 -85.24
CA LYS A 835 11.58 -19.06 -85.70
C LYS A 835 10.74 -18.95 -86.98
N LEU A 836 9.90 -17.93 -87.08
CA LEU A 836 9.13 -17.64 -88.30
C LEU A 836 10.05 -17.39 -89.50
N ILE A 837 11.12 -16.61 -89.33
CA ILE A 837 12.13 -16.37 -90.37
C ILE A 837 12.85 -17.68 -90.74
N SER A 838 13.31 -18.44 -89.75
CA SER A 838 13.98 -19.73 -89.95
C SER A 838 13.14 -20.75 -90.73
N ILE A 839 11.81 -20.75 -90.56
CA ILE A 839 10.90 -21.61 -91.34
C ILE A 839 10.95 -21.24 -92.83
N VAL A 840 10.91 -19.95 -93.16
CA VAL A 840 10.96 -19.47 -94.55
C VAL A 840 12.35 -19.68 -95.15
N ASP A 841 13.41 -19.48 -94.36
CA ASP A 841 14.80 -19.71 -94.77
C ASP A 841 15.05 -21.19 -95.10
N SER A 842 14.56 -22.10 -94.27
CA SER A 842 14.70 -23.55 -94.49
C SER A 842 14.02 -24.00 -95.79
N ILE A 843 12.83 -23.43 -96.08
CA ILE A 843 12.11 -23.69 -97.34
C ILE A 843 12.89 -23.11 -98.53
N THR A 844 13.43 -21.90 -98.38
CA THR A 844 14.21 -21.21 -99.41
C THR A 844 15.48 -22.00 -99.74
N GLU A 845 16.21 -22.48 -98.73
CA GLU A 845 17.42 -23.28 -98.92
C GLU A 845 17.13 -24.64 -99.58
N LEU A 846 16.03 -25.30 -99.20
CA LEU A 846 15.60 -26.57 -99.80
C LEU A 846 15.26 -26.42 -101.30
N GLU A 847 14.63 -25.31 -101.69
CA GLU A 847 14.30 -25.06 -103.10
C GLU A 847 15.53 -24.58 -103.90
N LEU A 848 16.39 -23.75 -103.31
CA LEU A 848 17.61 -23.24 -103.98
C LEU A 848 18.72 -24.29 -104.12
N THR A 849 18.80 -25.29 -103.25
CA THR A 849 19.75 -26.42 -103.42
C THR A 849 19.45 -27.22 -104.69
N LYS A 850 18.18 -27.35 -105.07
CA LYS A 850 17.71 -28.05 -106.27
C LYS A 850 17.70 -27.17 -107.53
N TRP A 851 17.85 -25.86 -107.38
CA TRP A 851 17.74 -24.88 -108.46
C TRP A 851 18.98 -24.87 -109.35
N GLU A 852 18.79 -24.85 -110.68
CA GLU A 852 19.87 -24.67 -111.66
C GLU A 852 19.60 -23.43 -112.52
N VAL A 853 20.67 -22.72 -112.91
CA VAL A 853 20.58 -21.53 -113.78
C VAL A 853 20.36 -21.95 -115.23
N LYS A 854 19.14 -22.36 -115.56
CA LYS A 854 18.73 -22.79 -116.90
C LYS A 854 17.34 -22.26 -117.25
N PRO A 855 17.03 -22.05 -118.54
CA PRO A 855 15.66 -21.77 -118.97
C PRO A 855 14.72 -22.93 -118.59
N PRO A 856 13.44 -22.68 -118.28
CA PRO A 856 12.69 -21.42 -118.37
C PRO A 856 12.78 -20.54 -117.11
N VAL A 857 12.82 -19.22 -117.30
CA VAL A 857 12.64 -18.22 -116.24
C VAL A 857 11.17 -17.75 -116.22
N PRO A 858 10.49 -17.74 -115.06
CA PRO A 858 10.98 -18.09 -113.72
C PRO A 858 11.10 -19.60 -113.53
N SER A 859 12.20 -20.04 -112.90
CA SER A 859 12.39 -21.45 -112.55
C SER A 859 11.31 -21.94 -111.58
N LEU A 860 11.16 -23.26 -111.50
CA LEU A 860 10.23 -23.90 -110.57
C LEU A 860 10.55 -23.54 -109.11
N ALA A 861 11.84 -23.46 -108.76
CA ALA A 861 12.30 -23.09 -107.42
C ALA A 861 11.85 -21.67 -107.04
N PHE A 862 12.11 -20.66 -107.89
CA PHE A 862 11.68 -19.28 -107.62
C PHE A 862 10.15 -19.13 -107.57
N ARG A 863 9.42 -19.87 -108.41
CA ARG A 863 7.95 -19.93 -108.34
C ARG A 863 7.47 -20.54 -107.02
N ASN A 864 8.11 -21.61 -106.56
CA ASN A 864 7.77 -22.24 -105.28
C ASN A 864 8.08 -21.32 -104.10
N ILE A 865 9.24 -20.66 -104.08
CA ILE A 865 9.63 -19.69 -103.03
C ILE A 865 8.62 -18.55 -102.97
N CYS A 866 8.28 -17.92 -104.11
CA CYS A 866 7.28 -16.85 -104.15
C CYS A 866 5.90 -17.34 -103.69
N LYS A 867 5.49 -18.55 -104.09
CA LYS A 867 4.21 -19.15 -103.67
C LYS A 867 4.17 -19.43 -102.17
N GLN A 868 5.25 -19.92 -101.57
CA GLN A 868 5.33 -20.16 -100.13
C GLN A 868 5.41 -18.85 -99.35
N MET A 869 6.13 -17.85 -99.87
CA MET A 869 6.16 -16.49 -99.31
C MET A 869 4.76 -15.86 -99.32
N ALA A 870 4.01 -15.98 -100.42
CA ALA A 870 2.65 -15.47 -100.52
C ALA A 870 1.71 -16.14 -99.50
N LYS A 871 1.79 -17.47 -99.35
CA LYS A 871 1.03 -18.23 -98.33
C LYS A 871 1.41 -17.83 -96.91
N PHE A 872 2.70 -17.62 -96.66
CA PHE A 872 3.22 -17.17 -95.38
C PHE A 872 2.69 -15.77 -95.05
N HIS A 873 2.76 -14.84 -96.00
CA HIS A 873 2.22 -13.49 -95.86
C HIS A 873 0.70 -13.49 -95.62
N GLU A 874 -0.07 -14.27 -96.39
CA GLU A 874 -1.52 -14.42 -96.22
C GLU A 874 -1.88 -14.93 -94.82
N ALA A 875 -1.14 -15.90 -94.30
CA ALA A 875 -1.35 -16.42 -92.95
C ALA A 875 -1.09 -15.39 -91.83
N LEU A 876 -0.27 -14.36 -92.09
CA LEU A 876 0.09 -13.33 -91.11
C LEU A 876 -0.77 -12.06 -91.20
N LEU A 877 -1.31 -11.74 -92.39
CA LEU A 877 -2.02 -10.48 -92.67
C LEU A 877 -3.25 -10.24 -91.77
N GLU A 878 -3.93 -11.31 -91.38
CA GLU A 878 -5.09 -11.26 -90.48
C GLU A 878 -4.70 -11.13 -89.01
N LEU A 879 -3.46 -11.44 -88.65
CA LEU A 879 -3.03 -11.63 -87.26
C LEU A 879 -2.07 -10.53 -86.77
N LEU A 880 -1.13 -10.10 -87.62
CA LEU A 880 -0.12 -9.10 -87.29
C LEU A 880 -0.45 -7.73 -87.95
N PRO A 881 -0.08 -6.60 -87.34
CA PRO A 881 -0.08 -5.26 -87.89
C PRO A 881 0.85 -5.18 -89.08
N GLU A 882 0.50 -4.28 -89.98
CA GLU A 882 1.19 -4.07 -91.24
C GLU A 882 2.67 -3.72 -91.04
N ASP A 883 3.01 -2.97 -90.00
CA ASP A 883 4.39 -2.57 -89.72
C ASP A 883 5.28 -3.76 -89.32
N GLN A 884 4.77 -4.66 -88.47
CA GLN A 884 5.51 -5.87 -88.07
C GLN A 884 5.69 -6.82 -89.25
N ILE A 885 4.65 -6.98 -90.09
CA ILE A 885 4.74 -7.80 -91.31
C ILE A 885 5.79 -7.22 -92.25
N ARG A 886 5.82 -5.90 -92.42
CA ARG A 886 6.81 -5.21 -93.26
C ARG A 886 8.24 -5.44 -92.77
N GLU A 887 8.49 -5.31 -91.47
CA GLU A 887 9.80 -5.60 -90.88
C GLU A 887 10.20 -7.07 -91.02
N LEU A 888 9.25 -7.98 -90.85
CA LEU A 888 9.50 -9.40 -90.97
C LEU A 888 9.84 -9.78 -92.41
N ILE A 889 9.13 -9.23 -93.40
CA ILE A 889 9.45 -9.41 -94.82
C ILE A 889 10.80 -8.77 -95.18
N LYS A 890 11.16 -7.62 -94.61
CA LYS A 890 12.52 -7.04 -94.75
C LYS A 890 13.59 -8.03 -94.30
N LYS A 891 13.45 -8.58 -93.09
CA LYS A 891 14.40 -9.55 -92.52
C LYS A 891 14.49 -10.83 -93.34
N ILE A 892 13.35 -11.37 -93.78
CA ILE A 892 13.31 -12.55 -94.66
C ILE A 892 13.98 -12.24 -96.01
N THR A 893 13.73 -11.07 -96.59
CA THR A 893 14.34 -10.71 -97.88
C THR A 893 15.85 -10.56 -97.77
N PHE A 894 16.34 -9.99 -96.67
CA PHE A 894 17.77 -9.95 -96.38
C PHE A 894 18.37 -11.36 -96.22
N SER A 895 17.67 -12.26 -95.50
CA SER A 895 18.10 -13.66 -95.37
C SER A 895 18.12 -14.38 -96.73
N PHE A 896 17.10 -14.17 -97.56
CA PHE A 896 17.03 -14.67 -98.93
C PHE A 896 18.24 -14.22 -99.77
N GLN A 897 18.65 -12.95 -99.68
CA GLN A 897 19.83 -12.43 -100.37
C GLN A 897 21.11 -13.17 -99.95
N ILE A 898 21.28 -13.44 -98.65
CA ILE A 898 22.42 -14.18 -98.12
C ILE A 898 22.43 -15.63 -98.63
N ILE A 899 21.29 -16.32 -98.56
CA ILE A 899 21.17 -17.72 -99.00
C ILE A 899 21.44 -17.83 -100.50
N LEU A 900 20.86 -16.94 -101.30
CA LEU A 900 21.08 -16.90 -102.75
C LEU A 900 22.55 -16.61 -103.08
N GLY A 901 23.16 -15.61 -102.42
CA GLY A 901 24.59 -15.29 -102.61
C GLY A 901 25.50 -16.49 -102.36
N LYS A 902 25.27 -17.27 -101.29
CA LYS A 902 26.00 -18.52 -101.01
C LYS A 902 25.82 -19.58 -102.10
N GLN A 903 24.62 -19.71 -102.66
CA GLN A 903 24.36 -20.69 -103.74
C GLN A 903 25.00 -20.26 -105.06
N LEU A 904 25.07 -18.95 -105.34
CA LEU A 904 25.77 -18.42 -106.50
C LEU A 904 27.28 -18.65 -106.41
N GLN A 905 27.88 -18.41 -105.23
CA GLN A 905 29.29 -18.75 -104.96
C GLN A 905 29.55 -20.25 -105.18
N LYS A 906 28.71 -21.12 -104.61
CA LYS A 906 28.85 -22.59 -104.74
C LYS A 906 28.82 -23.07 -106.20
N ARG A 907 28.13 -22.33 -107.08
CA ARG A 907 27.97 -22.65 -108.50
C ARG A 907 28.92 -21.85 -109.41
N ASN A 908 29.85 -21.08 -108.84
CA ASN A 908 30.83 -20.24 -109.55
C ASN A 908 30.21 -19.27 -110.57
N VAL A 909 29.05 -18.68 -110.25
CA VAL A 909 28.43 -17.69 -111.13
C VAL A 909 28.94 -16.29 -110.79
N ILE A 910 29.50 -15.59 -111.77
CA ILE A 910 30.16 -14.28 -111.61
C ILE A 910 29.29 -13.19 -112.23
N ASN A 911 29.36 -11.97 -111.70
CA ASN A 911 28.73 -10.79 -112.28
C ASN A 911 29.51 -10.27 -113.50
N ASP A 912 29.45 -11.02 -114.61
CA ASP A 912 30.17 -10.74 -115.87
C ASP A 912 29.27 -10.14 -116.97
N GLY A 913 27.98 -9.94 -116.68
CA GLY A 913 26.99 -9.53 -117.68
C GLY A 913 26.62 -10.61 -118.69
N GLY A 914 27.06 -11.86 -118.49
CA GLY A 914 26.84 -13.00 -119.37
C GLY A 914 25.40 -13.55 -119.35
N PRO A 915 25.11 -14.60 -120.14
CA PRO A 915 23.77 -15.17 -120.25
C PRO A 915 23.25 -15.77 -118.93
N GLN A 916 24.14 -16.29 -118.07
CA GLN A 916 23.75 -16.78 -116.74
C GLN A 916 23.41 -15.62 -115.79
N HIS A 917 24.16 -14.52 -115.83
CA HIS A 917 23.87 -13.30 -115.08
C HIS A 917 22.52 -12.68 -115.51
N ALA A 918 22.23 -12.66 -116.81
CA ALA A 918 20.95 -12.18 -117.34
C ALA A 918 19.75 -13.03 -116.85
N LEU A 919 19.91 -14.37 -116.81
CA LEU A 919 18.89 -15.28 -116.29
C LEU A 919 18.61 -15.03 -114.80
N ILE A 920 19.66 -14.86 -113.97
CA ILE A 920 19.51 -14.55 -112.53
C ILE A 920 18.85 -13.19 -112.32
N THR A 921 19.25 -12.18 -113.10
CA THR A 921 18.65 -10.84 -113.05
C THR A 921 17.15 -10.91 -113.36
N SER A 922 16.75 -11.74 -114.32
CA SER A 922 15.34 -11.96 -114.65
C SER A 922 14.56 -12.73 -113.57
N GLU A 923 15.19 -13.67 -112.84
CA GLU A 923 14.60 -14.34 -111.68
C GLU A 923 14.44 -13.42 -110.47
N LEU A 924 15.44 -12.58 -110.20
CA LEU A 924 15.38 -11.55 -109.16
C LEU A 924 14.32 -10.49 -109.47
N ALA A 925 14.17 -10.10 -110.74
CA ALA A 925 13.09 -9.22 -111.18
C ALA A 925 11.71 -9.86 -110.93
N PHE A 926 11.56 -11.16 -111.19
CA PHE A 926 10.34 -11.90 -110.88
C PHE A 926 10.05 -11.93 -109.36
N TYR A 927 11.05 -12.26 -108.54
CA TYR A 927 10.93 -12.27 -107.07
C TYR A 927 10.55 -10.89 -106.52
N THR A 928 11.24 -9.84 -106.98
CA THR A 928 10.99 -8.44 -106.57
C THR A 928 9.58 -8.00 -106.94
N ARG A 929 9.10 -8.37 -108.15
CA ARG A 929 7.73 -8.08 -108.58
C ARG A 929 6.72 -8.78 -107.68
N ASN A 930 6.94 -10.07 -107.38
CA ASN A 930 6.04 -10.83 -106.51
C ASN A 930 5.99 -10.26 -105.09
N LEU A 931 7.11 -9.79 -104.55
CA LEU A 931 7.15 -9.10 -103.26
C LEU A 931 6.39 -7.76 -103.27
N LYS A 932 6.47 -6.99 -104.37
CA LYS A 932 5.71 -5.74 -104.54
C LYS A 932 4.20 -5.97 -104.67
N ASP A 933 3.80 -7.12 -105.18
CA ASP A 933 2.40 -7.52 -105.30
C ASP A 933 1.78 -7.95 -103.94
N LEU A 934 2.61 -8.18 -102.90
CA LEU A 934 2.12 -8.45 -101.55
C LEU A 934 1.57 -7.17 -100.89
N LYS A 935 0.35 -7.25 -100.35
CA LYS A 935 -0.28 -6.13 -99.61
C LYS A 935 0.63 -5.64 -98.47
N CYS A 936 0.62 -4.33 -98.20
CA CYS A 936 1.33 -3.70 -97.08
C CYS A 936 2.88 -3.69 -97.17
N VAL A 937 3.45 -4.17 -98.28
CA VAL A 937 4.89 -4.22 -98.55
C VAL A 937 5.29 -3.10 -99.53
N LYS A 938 5.60 -1.92 -99.00
CA LYS A 938 6.32 -0.88 -99.76
C LYS A 938 7.81 -0.99 -99.45
N LEU A 939 8.48 -1.88 -100.18
CA LEU A 939 9.90 -2.15 -100.01
C LEU A 939 10.69 -1.69 -101.23
N GLU A 940 11.57 -0.70 -101.03
CA GLU A 940 12.67 -0.42 -101.95
C GLU A 940 13.82 -1.37 -101.58
N ILE A 941 13.89 -2.51 -102.27
CA ILE A 941 14.99 -3.45 -102.11
C ILE A 941 15.82 -3.39 -103.38
N ASP A 942 17.08 -3.00 -103.24
CA ASP A 942 18.05 -3.05 -104.31
C ASP A 942 18.81 -4.39 -104.26
N PHE A 943 18.54 -5.25 -105.24
CA PHE A 943 19.19 -6.55 -105.39
C PHE A 943 20.45 -6.48 -106.26
N THR A 944 20.73 -5.32 -106.88
CA THR A 944 21.76 -5.20 -107.93
C THR A 944 23.18 -5.21 -107.39
N THR A 945 23.38 -4.87 -106.12
CA THR A 945 24.71 -4.79 -105.48
C THR A 945 24.87 -5.77 -104.31
N SER A 946 23.82 -6.05 -103.52
CA SER A 946 23.97 -6.79 -102.26
C SER A 946 24.24 -8.30 -102.42
N ILE A 947 23.71 -8.93 -103.46
CA ILE A 947 23.84 -10.39 -103.67
C ILE A 947 25.26 -10.77 -104.16
N TRP A 948 25.93 -9.84 -104.83
CA TRP A 948 27.25 -10.05 -105.44
C TRP A 948 28.42 -9.63 -104.53
N ASN A 949 28.17 -8.98 -103.39
CA ASN A 949 29.19 -8.47 -102.47
C ASN A 949 29.98 -9.55 -101.69
N GLY A 950 29.99 -10.78 -102.19
CA GLY A 950 30.87 -11.85 -101.73
C GLY A 950 31.34 -12.81 -102.83
N THR A 951 31.00 -12.58 -104.10
CA THR A 951 31.52 -13.42 -105.20
C THR A 951 32.99 -13.18 -105.47
#